data_AF-A0A1F3BNP5-F1
#
_entry.id   AF-A0A1F3BNP5-F1
#
_cell.length_a   1.000
_cell.length_b   1.000
_cell.length_c   1.000
_cell.angle_alpha   90.00
_cell.angle_beta   90.00
_cell.angle_gamma   90.00
#
_symmetry.space_group_name_H-M   'P 1'
#
loop_
_entity.id
_entity.type
_entity.pdbx_description
1 polymer ?
#
loop_
_entity_poly.entity_id
_entity_poly.type
_entity_poly.pdbx_seq_one_letter_code
_entity_poly.pdbx_strand_id
1 'polypeptide(L)'
;MASPAHVAALCAALCAVGACGGSSGEDDLTVRIDEVAPSCGSSADSTQLTVTGNMPEKPLVSVVDSNGSPVRIAYRAWMGTSELTDVKWVDRRTLAAVVPPMAAGRYPLMLQGPLGGPVTKEEAFQASDAPCPVETAALVITSAVAAPSTVVVGESVTVTASVENRGLATAKGVTASVTSAPAGLTAPAAGPGPQEVPAGEARTFTWTYTASAMGGGVFTVEAGGTAADTSQPVATQPVSTNEVLLNPRSFLSCTSVATPARASVGQVVTVALEVTNHATDTARVTPAITASGPVTLVGEPAAASLAGGSSGTFRWTYSAAGAGTAAFTASASGTDSATGEQITVSTAQANVTLQTPAALAATLRISPATVAGNQSNTVTASMIVRNTGGATATGVTASIVSAPAGVTPGTAPTSQDVPGGESRTFNWVYTIGASAGGTFSAGARGNDANSQQVVSAAQVDSGALVVTYTVGATVTGLTGTGLVLHNGDDSLAVSRNGTVGFPTAVASGASYEVTVGQQPASQTCSVSNGAGTIGTANVTASVSCAASTYSLSTTITPSGSGSVSCDGADCETSYVYSTTPITITATPAEGYSFSGWSGDCSGTETCTVTMTADHSVTANFTANSYTLSTRVSPSGSGSVSCDGSPCFTHYRPSTTPITITATPADGYSFSGWSDDCSGTETCTVTMTADHSVTANFTSP
;
A
#
# COMPACT_ATOMS: atom_id res chain seq x y z
N MET A 1 -38.49 -77.63 84.17
CA MET A 1 -39.29 -78.55 83.34
C MET A 1 -39.97 -79.55 84.26
N ALA A 2 -41.24 -79.29 84.59
CA ALA A 2 -42.11 -80.23 85.30
C ALA A 2 -42.72 -81.22 84.29
N SER A 3 -43.09 -82.41 84.77
CA SER A 3 -43.60 -83.55 83.98
C SER A 3 -44.77 -83.18 83.05
N PRO A 4 -44.87 -83.77 81.83
CA PRO A 4 -45.96 -83.56 80.86
C PRO A 4 -47.37 -83.77 81.42
N ALA A 5 -47.49 -84.51 82.54
CA ALA A 5 -48.76 -84.75 83.21
C ALA A 5 -49.33 -83.52 83.95
N HIS A 6 -48.51 -82.52 84.29
CA HIS A 6 -48.97 -81.27 84.93
C HIS A 6 -49.54 -80.23 83.95
N VAL A 7 -49.14 -80.30 82.67
CA VAL A 7 -49.64 -79.41 81.60
C VAL A 7 -51.02 -79.90 81.10
N ALA A 8 -51.23 -81.22 81.07
CA ALA A 8 -52.52 -81.81 80.68
C ALA A 8 -53.65 -81.52 81.68
N ALA A 9 -53.36 -81.41 82.97
CA ALA A 9 -54.35 -81.10 84.01
C ALA A 9 -54.77 -79.61 84.02
N LEU A 10 -53.91 -78.70 83.54
CA LEU A 10 -54.20 -77.27 83.42
C LEU A 10 -55.02 -76.96 82.15
N CYS A 11 -54.74 -77.65 81.03
CA CYS A 11 -55.55 -77.54 79.80
C CYS A 11 -56.98 -78.07 79.96
N ALA A 12 -57.20 -79.10 80.80
CA ALA A 12 -58.53 -79.66 81.01
C ALA A 12 -59.45 -78.72 81.84
N ALA A 13 -58.89 -77.87 82.71
CA ALA A 13 -59.65 -76.92 83.53
C ALA A 13 -60.15 -75.69 82.75
N LEU A 14 -59.45 -75.31 81.67
CA LEU A 14 -59.83 -74.20 80.79
C LEU A 14 -60.94 -74.57 79.78
N CYS A 15 -61.18 -75.85 79.52
CA CYS A 15 -62.26 -76.31 78.64
C CYS A 15 -63.67 -76.34 79.30
N ALA A 16 -63.79 -76.18 80.62
CA ALA A 16 -65.04 -76.46 81.34
C ALA A 16 -65.97 -75.26 81.61
N VAL A 17 -65.62 -74.02 81.20
CA VAL A 17 -66.43 -72.81 81.49
C VAL A 17 -66.86 -72.03 80.22
N GLY A 18 -67.17 -72.76 79.15
CA GLY A 18 -68.11 -72.31 78.11
C GLY A 18 -67.70 -71.08 77.29
N ALA A 19 -66.83 -71.26 76.29
CA ALA A 19 -66.60 -70.28 75.22
C ALA A 19 -66.16 -70.93 73.89
N CYS A 20 -66.70 -72.10 73.52
CA CYS A 20 -66.60 -72.58 72.13
C CYS A 20 -67.87 -72.18 71.38
N GLY A 21 -67.87 -70.94 70.88
CA GLY A 21 -68.88 -70.44 69.95
C GLY A 21 -68.42 -69.14 69.27
N GLY A 22 -68.17 -69.20 67.95
CA GLY A 22 -68.36 -68.07 67.02
C GLY A 22 -67.20 -67.11 66.74
N SER A 23 -67.07 -66.79 65.45
CA SER A 23 -66.41 -65.63 64.81
C SER A 23 -64.88 -65.50 64.79
N SER A 24 -64.35 -65.44 63.56
CA SER A 24 -63.23 -64.64 63.05
C SER A 24 -62.19 -64.12 64.05
N GLY A 25 -60.96 -64.63 63.90
CA GLY A 25 -59.77 -64.11 64.53
C GLY A 25 -59.09 -65.17 65.38
N GLU A 26 -58.17 -65.93 64.78
CA GLU A 26 -57.11 -66.55 65.58
C GLU A 26 -56.35 -65.39 66.22
N ASP A 27 -56.63 -65.08 67.48
CA ASP A 27 -55.75 -64.25 68.30
C ASP A 27 -54.43 -65.00 68.38
N ASP A 28 -53.44 -64.51 67.63
CA ASP A 28 -52.07 -64.97 67.67
C ASP A 28 -51.56 -64.84 69.11
N LEU A 29 -51.42 -65.98 69.80
CA LEU A 29 -50.98 -66.01 71.20
C LEU A 29 -49.46 -65.86 71.33
N THR A 30 -48.74 -65.59 70.23
CA THR A 30 -47.29 -65.33 70.28
C THR A 30 -47.00 -63.91 70.74
N VAL A 31 -46.15 -63.79 71.77
CA VAL A 31 -45.66 -62.49 72.25
C VAL A 31 -44.80 -61.85 71.16
N ARG A 32 -45.07 -60.60 70.82
CA ARG A 32 -44.28 -59.82 69.86
C ARG A 32 -44.04 -58.42 70.38
N ILE A 33 -42.82 -57.91 70.20
CA ILE A 33 -42.44 -56.55 70.56
C ILE A 33 -42.37 -55.73 69.27
N ASP A 34 -43.29 -54.78 69.10
CA ASP A 34 -43.31 -53.90 67.92
C ASP A 34 -42.55 -52.60 68.19
N GLU A 35 -42.76 -51.99 69.37
CA GLU A 35 -42.20 -50.68 69.71
C GLU A 35 -41.79 -50.61 71.19
N VAL A 36 -40.75 -49.83 71.49
CA VAL A 36 -40.28 -49.52 72.84
C VAL A 36 -40.04 -48.01 72.91
N ALA A 37 -40.78 -47.32 73.78
CA ALA A 37 -40.74 -45.87 73.91
C ALA A 37 -40.62 -45.42 75.38
N PRO A 38 -39.67 -44.53 75.73
CA PRO A 38 -38.64 -43.99 74.85
C PRO A 38 -37.58 -45.06 74.50
N SER A 39 -36.95 -44.92 73.33
CA SER A 39 -35.87 -45.80 72.86
C SER A 39 -34.50 -45.48 73.50
N CYS A 40 -34.45 -44.47 74.39
CA CYS A 40 -33.26 -44.13 75.16
C CYS A 40 -33.64 -43.47 76.50
N GLY A 41 -32.68 -43.44 77.43
CA GLY A 41 -32.85 -42.79 78.74
C GLY A 41 -31.53 -42.60 79.49
N SER A 42 -31.62 -42.03 80.68
CA SER A 42 -30.46 -41.76 81.55
C SER A 42 -29.82 -43.07 82.01
N SER A 43 -28.49 -43.15 81.99
CA SER A 43 -27.73 -44.23 82.64
C SER A 43 -27.75 -44.14 84.18
N ALA A 44 -27.98 -42.93 84.72
CA ALA A 44 -27.88 -42.65 86.17
C ALA A 44 -29.23 -42.77 86.90
N ASP A 45 -30.33 -42.59 86.21
CA ASP A 45 -31.69 -42.56 86.77
C ASP A 45 -32.57 -43.64 86.16
N SER A 46 -33.59 -44.07 86.92
CA SER A 46 -34.58 -45.00 86.40
C SER A 46 -35.41 -44.34 85.28
N THR A 47 -35.62 -45.05 84.17
CA THR A 47 -36.41 -44.58 83.03
C THR A 47 -37.70 -45.38 82.90
N GLN A 48 -38.85 -44.71 82.90
CA GLN A 48 -40.14 -45.37 82.62
C GLN A 48 -40.29 -45.54 81.11
N LEU A 49 -40.63 -46.76 80.68
CA LEU A 49 -40.87 -47.07 79.28
C LEU A 49 -42.22 -47.76 79.10
N THR A 50 -42.69 -47.69 77.85
CA THR A 50 -43.83 -48.42 77.33
C THR A 50 -43.35 -49.35 76.23
N VAL A 51 -43.77 -50.61 76.30
CA VAL A 51 -43.51 -51.63 75.30
C VAL A 51 -44.83 -51.89 74.62
N THR A 52 -44.91 -51.65 73.32
CA THR A 52 -46.12 -51.88 72.53
C THR A 52 -45.90 -53.07 71.60
N GLY A 53 -46.88 -53.95 71.49
CA GLY A 53 -46.84 -55.09 70.59
C GLY A 53 -48.01 -56.06 70.80
N ASN A 54 -47.86 -57.29 70.33
CA ASN A 54 -48.85 -58.33 70.58
C ASN A 54 -48.60 -58.95 71.95
N MET A 55 -49.45 -58.64 72.90
CA MET A 55 -49.31 -59.04 74.29
C MET A 55 -50.65 -59.63 74.76
N PRO A 56 -50.81 -60.96 74.77
CA PRO A 56 -52.06 -61.59 75.19
C PRO A 56 -52.34 -61.40 76.69
N GLU A 57 -53.59 -61.08 77.03
CA GLU A 57 -54.08 -60.68 78.36
C GLU A 57 -53.84 -61.75 79.47
N LYS A 58 -53.85 -61.27 80.71
CA LYS A 58 -53.84 -62.02 81.97
C LYS A 58 -54.79 -63.24 81.94
N PRO A 59 -54.37 -64.45 82.36
CA PRO A 59 -55.31 -65.57 82.48
C PRO A 59 -56.43 -65.19 83.48
N LEU A 60 -57.68 -65.32 83.05
CA LEU A 60 -58.90 -65.04 83.82
C LEU A 60 -59.12 -66.00 85.02
N VAL A 61 -58.09 -66.72 85.46
CA VAL A 61 -58.18 -67.75 86.51
C VAL A 61 -57.11 -67.49 87.58
N SER A 62 -57.52 -67.35 88.84
CA SER A 62 -56.62 -67.35 89.99
C SER A 62 -56.03 -68.76 90.15
N VAL A 63 -54.78 -68.94 89.74
CA VAL A 63 -54.05 -70.19 89.95
C VAL A 63 -53.53 -70.19 91.38
N VAL A 64 -53.92 -71.19 92.17
CA VAL A 64 -53.36 -71.47 93.50
C VAL A 64 -52.41 -72.67 93.40
N ASP A 65 -51.32 -72.64 94.17
CA ASP A 65 -50.44 -73.82 94.28
C ASP A 65 -51.13 -74.96 95.05
N SER A 66 -50.46 -76.12 95.16
CA SER A 66 -50.98 -77.29 95.86
C SER A 66 -51.29 -77.06 97.36
N ASN A 67 -50.88 -75.93 97.91
CA ASN A 67 -51.11 -75.53 99.30
C ASN A 67 -52.12 -74.38 99.42
N GLY A 68 -52.81 -74.02 98.34
CA GLY A 68 -53.88 -73.02 98.34
C GLY A 68 -53.40 -71.55 98.34
N SER A 69 -52.12 -71.28 98.09
CA SER A 69 -51.60 -69.92 98.00
C SER A 69 -51.69 -69.37 96.57
N PRO A 70 -52.16 -68.13 96.35
CA PRO A 70 -52.31 -67.57 95.01
C PRO A 70 -50.95 -67.35 94.33
N VAL A 71 -50.76 -67.92 93.14
CA VAL A 71 -49.59 -67.73 92.29
C VAL A 71 -49.75 -66.44 91.49
N ARG A 72 -48.84 -65.47 91.67
CA ARG A 72 -48.81 -64.27 90.82
C ARG A 72 -48.27 -64.61 89.44
N ILE A 73 -49.11 -64.41 88.42
CA ILE A 73 -48.76 -64.58 87.01
C ILE A 73 -48.43 -63.19 86.46
N ALA A 74 -47.15 -62.93 86.14
CA ALA A 74 -46.68 -61.63 85.64
C ALA A 74 -45.68 -61.81 84.49
N TYR A 75 -45.62 -60.81 83.60
CA TYR A 75 -44.53 -60.70 82.63
C TYR A 75 -43.25 -60.32 83.36
N ARG A 76 -42.14 -60.90 82.92
CA ARG A 76 -40.81 -60.45 83.32
C ARG A 76 -40.12 -59.90 82.09
N ALA A 77 -39.42 -58.80 82.29
CA ALA A 77 -38.74 -58.11 81.22
C ALA A 77 -37.32 -57.76 81.66
N TRP A 78 -36.36 -57.86 80.75
CA TRP A 78 -34.96 -57.54 80.98
C TRP A 78 -34.46 -56.61 79.89
N MET A 79 -33.65 -55.64 80.28
CA MET A 79 -32.86 -54.83 79.38
C MET A 79 -31.42 -55.34 79.43
N GLY A 80 -31.00 -56.08 78.40
CA GLY A 80 -29.77 -56.88 78.44
C GLY A 80 -29.83 -57.93 79.55
N THR A 81 -28.98 -57.76 80.58
CA THR A 81 -28.95 -58.63 81.77
C THR A 81 -29.67 -58.03 82.98
N SER A 82 -30.15 -56.78 82.91
CA SER A 82 -30.82 -56.09 84.01
C SER A 82 -32.33 -56.33 84.00
N GLU A 83 -32.89 -56.85 85.09
CA GLU A 83 -34.34 -57.06 85.21
C GLU A 83 -35.09 -55.73 85.41
N LEU A 84 -36.16 -55.53 84.65
CA LEU A 84 -37.03 -54.37 84.72
C LEU A 84 -38.00 -54.48 85.90
N THR A 85 -38.38 -53.33 86.45
CA THR A 85 -39.31 -53.23 87.58
C THR A 85 -40.67 -52.67 87.16
N ASP A 86 -41.70 -52.84 88.00
CA ASP A 86 -43.08 -52.37 87.76
C ASP A 86 -43.67 -52.77 86.39
N VAL A 87 -43.34 -53.97 85.91
CA VAL A 87 -43.87 -54.50 84.65
C VAL A 87 -45.37 -54.78 84.80
N LYS A 88 -46.20 -53.93 84.18
CA LYS A 88 -47.66 -53.99 84.30
C LYS A 88 -48.34 -53.66 82.98
N TRP A 89 -49.54 -54.18 82.82
CA TRP A 89 -50.41 -53.84 81.71
C TRP A 89 -50.89 -52.40 81.79
N VAL A 90 -50.81 -51.71 80.66
CA VAL A 90 -51.53 -50.45 80.42
C VAL A 90 -52.83 -50.78 79.68
N ASP A 91 -52.74 -51.56 78.60
CA ASP A 91 -53.87 -52.07 77.80
C ASP A 91 -53.50 -53.37 77.07
N ARG A 92 -54.33 -53.83 76.13
CA ARG A 92 -54.16 -55.09 75.37
C ARG A 92 -52.90 -55.16 74.49
N ARG A 93 -52.26 -54.04 74.21
CA ARG A 93 -51.06 -53.99 73.35
C ARG A 93 -49.87 -53.35 74.05
N THR A 94 -50.04 -52.79 75.23
CA THR A 94 -48.98 -52.02 75.89
C THR A 94 -48.71 -52.49 77.33
N LEU A 95 -47.45 -52.78 77.61
CA LEU A 95 -46.90 -52.92 78.97
C LEU A 95 -46.15 -51.64 79.35
N ALA A 96 -46.32 -51.20 80.59
CA ALA A 96 -45.43 -50.26 81.24
C ALA A 96 -44.37 -51.04 82.02
N ALA A 97 -43.12 -50.58 81.95
CA ALA A 97 -42.01 -51.10 82.75
C ALA A 97 -41.04 -49.98 83.10
N VAL A 98 -40.24 -50.19 84.14
CA VAL A 98 -39.24 -49.22 84.61
C VAL A 98 -37.86 -49.84 84.50
N VAL A 99 -37.01 -49.21 83.69
CA VAL A 99 -35.59 -49.52 83.56
C VAL A 99 -34.85 -48.96 84.76
N PRO A 100 -34.15 -49.77 85.57
CA PRO A 100 -33.30 -49.26 86.63
C PRO A 100 -32.06 -48.58 86.05
N PRO A 101 -31.35 -47.74 86.84
CA PRO A 101 -30.05 -47.20 86.44
C PRO A 101 -29.11 -48.31 85.96
N MET A 102 -28.52 -48.14 84.78
CA MET A 102 -27.65 -49.12 84.15
C MET A 102 -26.53 -48.42 83.36
N ALA A 103 -25.40 -49.12 83.16
CA ALA A 103 -24.27 -48.53 82.45
C ALA A 103 -24.65 -48.00 81.06
N ALA A 104 -23.99 -46.93 80.60
CA ALA A 104 -24.25 -46.39 79.28
C ALA A 104 -23.92 -47.43 78.18
N GLY A 105 -24.84 -47.62 77.24
CA GLY A 105 -24.75 -48.67 76.23
C GLY A 105 -26.08 -48.93 75.52
N ARG A 106 -26.04 -49.72 74.44
CA ARG A 106 -27.24 -50.24 73.76
C ARG A 106 -27.58 -51.63 74.28
N TYR A 107 -28.85 -51.84 74.57
CA TYR A 107 -29.34 -53.06 75.20
C TYR A 107 -30.55 -53.62 74.46
N PRO A 108 -30.61 -54.95 74.26
CA PRO A 108 -31.82 -55.60 73.78
C PRO A 108 -32.87 -55.67 74.89
N LEU A 109 -34.15 -55.60 74.51
CA LEU A 109 -35.26 -55.86 75.42
C LEU A 109 -35.67 -57.32 75.26
N MET A 110 -35.60 -58.08 76.34
CA MET A 110 -36.11 -59.45 76.39
C MET A 110 -37.37 -59.48 77.25
N LEU A 111 -38.47 -59.95 76.67
CA LEU A 111 -39.76 -60.06 77.33
C LEU A 111 -40.16 -61.53 77.44
N GLN A 112 -40.48 -61.99 78.64
CA GLN A 112 -40.95 -63.35 78.87
C GLN A 112 -42.40 -63.33 79.40
N GLY A 113 -43.28 -63.93 78.61
CA GLY A 113 -44.67 -64.12 78.97
C GLY A 113 -44.89 -65.31 79.91
N PRO A 114 -46.08 -65.40 80.55
CA PRO A 114 -46.37 -66.41 81.56
C PRO A 114 -46.57 -67.85 81.03
N LEU A 115 -46.77 -68.02 79.72
CA LEU A 115 -47.05 -69.32 79.08
C LEU A 115 -46.13 -69.60 77.86
N GLY A 116 -45.15 -68.73 77.57
CA GLY A 116 -44.30 -68.80 76.38
C GLY A 116 -42.81 -68.57 76.66
N GLY A 117 -41.96 -68.84 75.66
CA GLY A 117 -40.51 -68.57 75.74
C GLY A 117 -40.19 -67.06 75.67
N PRO A 118 -38.97 -66.65 76.05
CA PRO A 118 -38.55 -65.25 75.96
C PRO A 118 -38.48 -64.77 74.51
N VAL A 119 -38.92 -63.54 74.26
CA VAL A 119 -38.87 -62.84 72.97
C VAL A 119 -37.95 -61.64 73.11
N THR A 120 -36.96 -61.54 72.22
CA THR A 120 -35.94 -60.49 72.28
C THR A 120 -36.11 -59.52 71.11
N LYS A 121 -36.11 -58.22 71.42
CA LYS A 121 -35.93 -57.14 70.45
C LYS A 121 -34.53 -56.56 70.62
N GLU A 122 -33.69 -56.76 69.61
CA GLU A 122 -32.33 -56.23 69.59
C GLU A 122 -32.32 -54.70 69.54
N GLU A 123 -31.30 -54.09 70.15
CA GLU A 123 -31.11 -52.63 70.24
C GLU A 123 -32.34 -51.82 70.68
N ALA A 124 -33.16 -52.38 71.58
CA ALA A 124 -34.42 -51.77 71.98
C ALA A 124 -34.28 -50.49 72.83
N PHE A 125 -33.16 -50.32 73.55
CA PHE A 125 -32.95 -49.17 74.44
C PHE A 125 -31.48 -48.74 74.50
N GLN A 126 -31.23 -47.44 74.48
CA GLN A 126 -29.90 -46.84 74.70
C GLN A 126 -29.85 -46.08 76.03
N ALA A 127 -29.06 -46.58 76.98
CA ALA A 127 -28.70 -45.83 78.19
C ALA A 127 -27.56 -44.86 77.85
N SER A 128 -27.71 -43.58 78.20
CA SER A 128 -26.75 -42.52 77.86
C SER A 128 -26.44 -41.64 79.07
N ASP A 129 -25.16 -41.25 79.21
CA ASP A 129 -24.72 -40.24 80.19
C ASP A 129 -25.08 -38.80 79.75
N ALA A 130 -25.48 -38.62 78.48
CA ALA A 130 -25.92 -37.35 77.89
C ALA A 130 -27.45 -37.35 77.63
N PRO A 131 -28.14 -36.20 77.75
CA PRO A 131 -29.58 -36.11 77.49
C PRO A 131 -29.91 -36.54 76.05
N CYS A 132 -30.91 -37.41 75.91
CA CYS A 132 -31.36 -37.96 74.64
C CYS A 132 -31.76 -36.87 73.63
N PRO A 133 -31.45 -37.01 72.32
CA PRO A 133 -31.94 -36.11 71.29
C PRO A 133 -33.47 -36.21 71.16
N VAL A 134 -34.15 -35.06 71.12
CA VAL A 134 -35.63 -34.96 71.03
C VAL A 134 -36.05 -35.03 69.56
N GLU A 135 -36.91 -35.99 69.21
CA GLU A 135 -37.38 -36.26 67.85
C GLU A 135 -38.55 -35.31 67.45
N THR A 136 -38.26 -34.15 66.84
CA THR A 136 -39.30 -33.17 66.41
C THR A 136 -39.48 -33.12 64.88
N ALA A 137 -40.48 -32.37 64.39
CA ALA A 137 -40.72 -32.17 62.95
C ALA A 137 -39.60 -31.35 62.29
N ALA A 138 -39.27 -31.62 61.03
CA ALA A 138 -38.20 -30.92 60.30
C ALA A 138 -38.57 -30.72 58.83
N LEU A 139 -38.88 -29.49 58.45
CA LEU A 139 -39.33 -29.16 57.09
C LEU A 139 -38.15 -28.82 56.16
N VAL A 140 -38.20 -29.33 54.93
CA VAL A 140 -37.25 -29.01 53.85
C VAL A 140 -38.03 -28.82 52.55
N ILE A 141 -37.71 -27.75 51.80
CA ILE A 141 -38.19 -27.61 50.42
C ILE A 141 -37.34 -28.51 49.53
N THR A 142 -37.96 -29.52 48.91
CA THR A 142 -37.29 -30.49 48.04
C THR A 142 -37.29 -30.06 46.58
N SER A 143 -38.26 -29.25 46.17
CA SER A 143 -38.29 -28.62 44.86
C SER A 143 -39.03 -27.29 44.91
N ALA A 144 -38.55 -26.32 44.12
CA ALA A 144 -39.23 -25.06 43.84
C ALA A 144 -39.03 -24.75 42.36
N VAL A 145 -40.11 -24.69 41.59
CA VAL A 145 -40.07 -24.52 40.12
C VAL A 145 -41.09 -23.48 39.70
N ALA A 146 -40.69 -22.63 38.76
CA ALA A 146 -41.57 -21.67 38.10
C ALA A 146 -41.71 -22.04 36.62
N ALA A 147 -42.93 -22.29 36.18
CA ALA A 147 -43.25 -22.71 34.81
C ALA A 147 -44.45 -21.93 34.24
N PRO A 148 -44.39 -21.50 32.96
CA PRO A 148 -43.25 -21.62 32.04
C PRO A 148 -42.05 -20.74 32.45
N SER A 149 -40.83 -21.09 32.01
CA SER A 149 -39.61 -20.29 32.26
C SER A 149 -39.48 -19.06 31.36
N THR A 150 -40.36 -18.91 30.37
CA THR A 150 -40.53 -17.70 29.56
C THR A 150 -42.01 -17.43 29.41
N VAL A 151 -42.44 -16.25 29.84
CA VAL A 151 -43.86 -15.87 29.87
C VAL A 151 -44.04 -14.52 29.19
N VAL A 152 -45.07 -14.41 28.36
CA VAL A 152 -45.41 -13.16 27.70
C VAL A 152 -46.18 -12.27 28.68
N VAL A 153 -45.97 -10.95 28.64
CA VAL A 153 -46.75 -9.99 29.44
C VAL A 153 -48.24 -10.29 29.27
N GLY A 154 -49.00 -10.36 30.36
CA GLY A 154 -50.42 -10.68 30.42
C GLY A 154 -50.78 -12.18 30.37
N GLU A 155 -49.80 -13.08 30.32
CA GLU A 155 -49.97 -14.51 30.64
C GLU A 155 -49.53 -14.82 32.08
N SER A 156 -49.74 -16.06 32.54
CA SER A 156 -49.48 -16.46 33.92
C SER A 156 -48.26 -17.37 34.09
N VAL A 157 -47.49 -17.12 35.14
CA VAL A 157 -46.41 -17.98 35.64
C VAL A 157 -46.94 -18.77 36.85
N THR A 158 -46.78 -20.09 36.85
CA THR A 158 -47.12 -20.92 38.00
C THR A 158 -45.86 -21.31 38.76
N VAL A 159 -45.82 -20.98 40.05
CA VAL A 159 -44.75 -21.36 40.98
C VAL A 159 -45.25 -22.50 41.85
N THR A 160 -44.47 -23.58 41.92
CA THR A 160 -44.81 -24.78 42.69
C THR A 160 -43.64 -25.13 43.60
N ALA A 161 -43.91 -25.32 44.89
CA ALA A 161 -42.92 -25.76 45.87
C ALA A 161 -43.38 -27.03 46.61
N SER A 162 -42.51 -28.03 46.69
CA SER A 162 -42.73 -29.27 47.44
C SER A 162 -42.01 -29.21 48.77
N VAL A 163 -42.77 -29.24 49.87
CA VAL A 163 -42.25 -29.21 51.24
C VAL A 163 -42.35 -30.60 51.84
N GLU A 164 -41.20 -31.21 52.15
CA GLU A 164 -41.08 -32.52 52.78
C GLU A 164 -40.81 -32.35 54.28
N ASN A 165 -41.51 -33.13 55.10
CA ASN A 165 -41.19 -33.25 56.52
C ASN A 165 -40.28 -34.47 56.74
N ARG A 166 -38.99 -34.22 56.97
CA ARG A 166 -37.98 -35.24 57.26
C ARG A 166 -37.84 -35.53 58.76
N GLY A 167 -38.61 -34.84 59.59
CA GLY A 167 -38.69 -35.13 61.03
C GLY A 167 -39.63 -36.30 61.31
N LEU A 168 -39.63 -36.73 62.57
CA LEU A 168 -40.40 -37.90 63.02
C LEU A 168 -41.78 -37.53 63.60
N ALA A 169 -42.05 -36.24 63.84
CA ALA A 169 -43.36 -35.71 64.24
C ALA A 169 -44.06 -34.99 63.08
N THR A 170 -45.41 -34.92 63.12
CA THR A 170 -46.21 -34.18 62.12
C THR A 170 -45.99 -32.68 62.27
N ALA A 171 -45.79 -31.97 61.15
CA ALA A 171 -45.78 -30.51 61.12
C ALA A 171 -47.20 -29.98 60.84
N LYS A 172 -47.74 -29.22 61.80
CA LYS A 172 -49.08 -28.65 61.75
C LYS A 172 -49.09 -27.24 61.17
N GLY A 173 -50.19 -26.90 60.51
CA GLY A 173 -50.44 -25.55 60.00
C GLY A 173 -49.31 -25.02 59.09
N VAL A 174 -48.68 -25.89 58.30
CA VAL A 174 -47.57 -25.50 57.42
C VAL A 174 -48.10 -24.56 56.35
N THR A 175 -47.61 -23.33 56.39
CA THR A 175 -47.87 -22.30 55.39
C THR A 175 -46.60 -22.07 54.59
N ALA A 176 -46.74 -21.98 53.28
CA ALA A 176 -45.66 -21.57 52.40
C ALA A 176 -45.93 -20.15 51.89
N SER A 177 -44.87 -19.39 51.66
CA SER A 177 -44.95 -18.03 51.16
C SER A 177 -43.82 -17.76 50.17
N VAL A 178 -44.11 -16.89 49.19
CA VAL A 178 -43.11 -16.35 48.28
C VAL A 178 -42.61 -15.05 48.89
N THR A 179 -41.36 -15.03 49.33
CA THR A 179 -40.75 -13.88 50.03
C THR A 179 -40.14 -12.86 49.06
N SER A 180 -39.81 -13.28 47.84
CA SER A 180 -39.42 -12.39 46.74
C SER A 180 -39.92 -12.90 45.39
N ALA A 181 -40.29 -11.98 44.50
CA ALA A 181 -40.72 -12.28 43.14
C ALA A 181 -40.07 -11.30 42.15
N PRO A 182 -39.87 -11.69 40.88
CA PRO A 182 -39.35 -10.79 39.85
C PRO A 182 -40.25 -9.57 39.65
N ALA A 183 -39.64 -8.42 39.32
CA ALA A 183 -40.38 -7.22 38.95
C ALA A 183 -41.22 -7.46 37.68
N GLY A 184 -42.38 -6.81 37.58
CA GLY A 184 -43.29 -6.96 36.44
C GLY A 184 -44.27 -8.13 36.55
N LEU A 185 -44.46 -8.68 37.75
CA LEU A 185 -45.48 -9.69 38.05
C LEU A 185 -46.51 -9.16 39.04
N THR A 186 -47.77 -9.50 38.82
CA THR A 186 -48.87 -9.26 39.75
C THR A 186 -49.14 -10.54 40.55
N ALA A 187 -49.08 -10.43 41.87
CA ALA A 187 -49.29 -11.54 42.80
C ALA A 187 -50.74 -12.07 42.75
N PRO A 188 -50.96 -13.37 43.04
CA PRO A 188 -52.31 -13.92 43.16
C PRO A 188 -53.10 -13.27 44.29
N ALA A 189 -54.42 -13.22 44.16
CA ALA A 189 -55.32 -12.66 45.17
C ALA A 189 -55.31 -13.45 46.50
N ALA A 190 -54.99 -14.74 46.45
CA ALA A 190 -54.81 -15.60 47.63
C ALA A 190 -53.71 -16.63 47.38
N GLY A 191 -52.91 -16.92 48.42
CA GLY A 191 -51.93 -18.00 48.40
C GLY A 191 -52.53 -19.37 48.77
N PRO A 192 -51.74 -20.44 48.72
CA PRO A 192 -52.17 -21.76 49.16
C PRO A 192 -52.41 -21.75 50.68
N GLY A 193 -53.50 -22.40 51.11
CA GLY A 193 -53.86 -22.48 52.53
C GLY A 193 -52.89 -23.34 53.35
N PRO A 194 -52.93 -23.23 54.70
CA PRO A 194 -52.13 -24.08 55.58
C PRO A 194 -52.43 -25.57 55.36
N GLN A 195 -51.39 -26.41 55.34
CA GLN A 195 -51.50 -27.86 55.21
C GLN A 195 -50.77 -28.58 56.35
N GLU A 196 -51.25 -29.75 56.72
CA GLU A 196 -50.54 -30.66 57.63
C GLU A 196 -49.54 -31.50 56.81
N VAL A 197 -48.29 -31.61 57.28
CA VAL A 197 -47.24 -32.42 56.65
C VAL A 197 -46.81 -33.52 57.64
N PRO A 198 -47.38 -34.74 57.53
CA PRO A 198 -46.99 -35.88 58.35
C PRO A 198 -45.50 -36.22 58.21
N ALA A 199 -44.95 -36.92 59.20
CA ALA A 199 -43.56 -37.38 59.18
C ALA A 199 -43.30 -38.28 57.94
N GLY A 200 -42.23 -37.98 57.21
CA GLY A 200 -41.86 -38.69 55.98
C GLY A 200 -42.70 -38.36 54.74
N GLU A 201 -43.69 -37.45 54.84
CA GLU A 201 -44.51 -37.04 53.70
C GLU A 201 -44.10 -35.66 53.15
N ALA A 202 -44.57 -35.37 51.93
CA ALA A 202 -44.47 -34.06 51.31
C ALA A 202 -45.83 -33.48 50.93
N ARG A 203 -45.92 -32.15 50.92
CA ARG A 203 -47.07 -31.37 50.43
C ARG A 203 -46.61 -30.34 49.42
N THR A 204 -47.47 -30.10 48.43
CA THR A 204 -47.19 -29.14 47.36
C THR A 204 -48.00 -27.87 47.55
N PHE A 205 -47.33 -26.74 47.40
CA PHE A 205 -47.89 -25.39 47.48
C PHE A 205 -47.71 -24.70 46.13
N THR A 206 -48.76 -24.02 45.66
CA THR A 206 -48.82 -23.48 44.30
C THR A 206 -49.33 -22.04 44.31
N TRP A 207 -48.66 -21.17 43.55
CA TRP A 207 -49.03 -19.78 43.31
C TRP A 207 -49.08 -19.50 41.81
N THR A 208 -50.03 -18.68 41.38
CA THR A 208 -50.14 -18.27 39.97
C THR A 208 -50.02 -16.75 39.88
N TYR A 209 -48.91 -16.27 39.31
CA TYR A 209 -48.64 -14.87 39.07
C TYR A 209 -49.03 -14.49 37.65
N THR A 210 -49.43 -13.25 37.40
CA THR A 210 -49.69 -12.76 36.03
C THR A 210 -48.64 -11.74 35.65
N ALA A 211 -48.00 -11.89 34.49
CA ALA A 211 -47.02 -10.92 33.98
C ALA A 211 -47.72 -9.60 33.65
N SER A 212 -47.24 -8.49 34.18
CA SER A 212 -47.80 -7.14 33.98
C SER A 212 -46.81 -6.16 33.38
N ALA A 213 -45.51 -6.48 33.37
CA ALA A 213 -44.47 -5.73 32.67
C ALA A 213 -43.27 -6.62 32.31
N MET A 214 -42.38 -6.13 31.44
CA MET A 214 -41.13 -6.83 31.09
C MET A 214 -40.18 -6.92 32.30
N GLY A 215 -39.41 -7.99 32.36
CA GLY A 215 -38.49 -8.25 33.47
C GLY A 215 -37.98 -9.68 33.47
N GLY A 216 -37.29 -10.08 34.54
CA GLY A 216 -36.85 -11.44 34.72
C GLY A 216 -36.19 -11.64 36.09
N GLY A 217 -36.19 -12.88 36.56
CA GLY A 217 -35.57 -13.24 37.84
C GLY A 217 -36.10 -14.54 38.41
N VAL A 218 -35.76 -14.80 39.66
CA VAL A 218 -36.19 -15.99 40.41
C VAL A 218 -37.24 -15.63 41.45
N PHE A 219 -38.05 -16.60 41.85
CA PHE A 219 -38.88 -16.49 43.05
C PHE A 219 -38.14 -17.11 44.23
N THR A 220 -38.23 -16.51 45.41
CA THR A 220 -37.75 -17.14 46.66
C THR A 220 -38.94 -17.64 47.47
N VAL A 221 -38.93 -18.92 47.84
CA VAL A 221 -40.00 -19.58 48.58
C VAL A 221 -39.50 -20.09 49.92
N GLU A 222 -40.32 -19.90 50.96
CA GLU A 222 -40.10 -20.38 52.32
C GLU A 222 -41.38 -21.02 52.85
N ALA A 223 -41.26 -22.00 53.74
CA ALA A 223 -42.40 -22.60 54.43
C ALA A 223 -42.14 -22.74 55.93
N GLY A 224 -43.20 -22.65 56.73
CA GLY A 224 -43.12 -22.84 58.16
C GLY A 224 -44.45 -23.25 58.79
N GLY A 225 -44.36 -23.91 59.94
CA GLY A 225 -45.49 -24.41 60.73
C GLY A 225 -45.06 -24.68 62.16
N THR A 226 -45.77 -25.57 62.86
CA THR A 226 -45.43 -25.97 64.24
C THR A 226 -45.36 -27.48 64.37
N ALA A 227 -44.40 -28.00 65.14
CA ALA A 227 -44.32 -29.43 65.40
C ALA A 227 -45.48 -29.86 66.32
N ALA A 228 -46.22 -30.91 65.94
CA ALA A 228 -47.45 -31.33 66.62
C ALA A 228 -47.25 -31.79 68.08
N ASP A 229 -46.07 -32.28 68.39
CA ASP A 229 -45.65 -32.89 69.65
C ASP A 229 -45.14 -31.86 70.66
N THR A 230 -44.38 -30.86 70.19
CA THR A 230 -43.68 -29.88 71.02
C THR A 230 -44.25 -28.47 70.90
N SER A 231 -45.15 -28.22 69.93
CA SER A 231 -45.66 -26.89 69.57
C SER A 231 -44.57 -25.87 69.19
N GLN A 232 -43.33 -26.33 68.94
CA GLN A 232 -42.22 -25.47 68.54
C GLN A 232 -42.33 -25.09 67.06
N PRO A 233 -41.89 -23.87 66.66
CA PRO A 233 -41.91 -23.45 65.28
C PRO A 233 -40.90 -24.26 64.45
N VAL A 234 -41.33 -24.68 63.28
CA VAL A 234 -40.49 -25.35 62.27
C VAL A 234 -40.54 -24.53 60.99
N ALA A 235 -39.39 -24.30 60.37
CA ALA A 235 -39.28 -23.51 59.15
C ALA A 235 -38.23 -24.11 58.22
N THR A 236 -38.44 -23.92 56.93
CA THR A 236 -37.47 -24.28 55.89
C THR A 236 -36.45 -23.16 55.73
N GLN A 237 -35.29 -23.47 55.16
CA GLN A 237 -34.45 -22.44 54.55
C GLN A 237 -35.11 -21.93 53.25
N PRO A 238 -34.88 -20.66 52.85
CA PRO A 238 -35.38 -20.13 51.59
C PRO A 238 -34.76 -20.86 50.40
N VAL A 239 -35.58 -21.22 49.42
CA VAL A 239 -35.12 -21.83 48.16
C VAL A 239 -35.59 -20.97 46.99
N SER A 240 -34.67 -20.73 46.05
CA SER A 240 -35.00 -20.01 44.81
C SER A 240 -35.44 -20.97 43.72
N THR A 241 -36.40 -20.55 42.91
CA THR A 241 -36.82 -21.28 41.70
C THR A 241 -35.79 -21.17 40.58
N ASN A 242 -36.04 -21.83 39.45
CA ASN A 242 -35.43 -21.44 38.17
C ASN A 242 -35.79 -19.99 37.80
N GLU A 243 -34.96 -19.39 36.95
CA GLU A 243 -35.21 -18.07 36.39
C GLU A 243 -36.43 -18.09 35.45
N VAL A 244 -37.22 -17.02 35.50
CA VAL A 244 -38.34 -16.75 34.60
C VAL A 244 -38.07 -15.44 33.87
N LEU A 245 -38.19 -15.47 32.55
CA LEU A 245 -38.06 -14.30 31.68
C LEU A 245 -39.45 -13.80 31.23
N LEU A 246 -39.71 -12.50 31.38
CA LEU A 246 -40.97 -11.86 30.99
C LEU A 246 -40.78 -11.07 29.69
N ASN A 247 -41.31 -11.61 28.60
CA ASN A 247 -41.21 -11.03 27.26
C ASN A 247 -42.41 -10.13 26.93
N PRO A 248 -42.25 -9.08 26.10
CA PRO A 248 -43.36 -8.25 25.65
C PRO A 248 -44.37 -9.05 24.79
N ARG A 249 -45.65 -8.63 24.77
CA ARG A 249 -46.72 -9.21 23.91
C ARG A 249 -46.44 -9.07 22.42
N SER A 250 -45.73 -8.03 22.02
CA SER A 250 -45.42 -7.70 20.63
C SER A 250 -44.10 -6.93 20.57
N PHE A 251 -43.21 -7.28 19.64
CA PHE A 251 -42.05 -6.47 19.33
C PHE A 251 -41.74 -6.54 17.83
N LEU A 252 -41.21 -5.45 17.28
CA LEU A 252 -40.72 -5.39 15.91
C LEU A 252 -39.20 -5.57 15.93
N SER A 253 -38.67 -6.37 15.01
CA SER A 253 -37.23 -6.35 14.71
C SER A 253 -36.99 -5.75 13.34
N CYS A 254 -35.90 -4.99 13.22
CA CYS A 254 -35.51 -4.34 11.98
C CYS A 254 -34.12 -4.80 11.54
N THR A 255 -33.93 -5.04 10.26
CA THR A 255 -32.61 -5.13 9.62
C THR A 255 -32.58 -4.17 8.43
N SER A 256 -31.45 -3.50 8.21
CA SER A 256 -31.31 -2.54 7.12
C SER A 256 -30.13 -2.87 6.24
N VAL A 257 -30.33 -2.76 4.93
CA VAL A 257 -29.27 -2.87 3.93
C VAL A 257 -29.33 -1.66 3.01
N ALA A 258 -28.17 -1.07 2.71
CA ALA A 258 -28.05 -0.03 1.72
C ALA A 258 -27.33 -0.58 0.48
N THR A 259 -27.93 -0.38 -0.69
CA THR A 259 -27.40 -0.85 -1.97
C THR A 259 -27.33 0.29 -2.99
N PRO A 260 -26.22 0.39 -3.74
CA PRO A 260 -24.97 -0.36 -3.59
C PRO A 260 -24.18 0.08 -2.34
N ALA A 261 -23.24 -0.75 -1.86
CA ALA A 261 -22.39 -0.44 -0.70
C ALA A 261 -21.36 0.69 -1.00
N ARG A 262 -21.05 0.92 -2.28
CA ARG A 262 -20.25 2.02 -2.80
C ARG A 262 -20.98 2.66 -3.98
N ALA A 263 -21.02 3.99 -4.03
CA ALA A 263 -21.64 4.74 -5.12
C ALA A 263 -20.80 5.97 -5.49
N SER A 264 -20.80 6.34 -6.77
CA SER A 264 -20.23 7.60 -7.24
C SER A 264 -21.25 8.74 -7.08
N VAL A 265 -20.77 9.97 -6.86
CA VAL A 265 -21.64 11.17 -6.77
C VAL A 265 -22.55 11.25 -7.99
N GLY A 266 -23.84 11.50 -7.76
CA GLY A 266 -24.90 11.49 -8.77
C GLY A 266 -25.65 10.16 -8.92
N GLN A 267 -25.17 9.07 -8.34
CA GLN A 267 -25.90 7.79 -8.34
C GLN A 267 -26.99 7.73 -7.26
N VAL A 268 -27.97 6.85 -7.49
CA VAL A 268 -29.03 6.55 -6.53
C VAL A 268 -28.59 5.43 -5.58
N VAL A 269 -28.82 5.64 -4.29
CA VAL A 269 -28.65 4.68 -3.21
C VAL A 269 -30.02 4.28 -2.70
N THR A 270 -30.30 2.98 -2.63
CA THR A 270 -31.55 2.47 -2.03
C THR A 270 -31.25 1.89 -0.65
N VAL A 271 -31.96 2.37 0.36
CA VAL A 271 -31.92 1.80 1.72
C VAL A 271 -33.19 1.00 1.93
N ALA A 272 -33.05 -0.29 2.15
CA ALA A 272 -34.16 -1.18 2.45
C ALA A 272 -34.14 -1.55 3.94
N LEU A 273 -35.25 -1.28 4.63
CA LEU A 273 -35.53 -1.74 5.99
C LEU A 273 -36.49 -2.92 5.91
N GLU A 274 -36.03 -4.09 6.31
CA GLU A 274 -36.89 -5.23 6.55
C GLU A 274 -37.36 -5.20 8.01
N VAL A 275 -38.68 -5.26 8.19
CA VAL A 275 -39.33 -5.23 9.50
C VAL A 275 -40.09 -6.52 9.68
N THR A 276 -39.81 -7.25 10.77
CA THR A 276 -40.53 -8.46 11.14
C THR A 276 -41.42 -8.19 12.33
N ASN A 277 -42.70 -8.53 12.20
CA ASN A 277 -43.65 -8.53 13.30
C ASN A 277 -43.63 -9.88 14.00
N HIS A 278 -43.11 -9.94 15.23
CA HIS A 278 -43.06 -11.17 16.02
C HIS A 278 -44.34 -11.44 16.82
N ALA A 279 -45.33 -10.55 16.76
CA ALA A 279 -46.64 -10.74 17.39
C ALA A 279 -47.53 -11.68 16.57
N THR A 280 -48.65 -12.10 17.15
CA THR A 280 -49.72 -12.83 16.44
C THR A 280 -50.69 -11.90 15.72
N ASP A 281 -50.83 -10.67 16.21
CA ASP A 281 -51.76 -9.67 15.67
C ASP A 281 -51.13 -8.82 14.56
N THR A 282 -51.99 -8.18 13.76
CA THR A 282 -51.55 -7.28 12.70
C THR A 282 -51.06 -5.96 13.28
N ALA A 283 -49.85 -5.55 12.94
CA ALA A 283 -49.27 -4.27 13.32
C ALA A 283 -49.33 -3.28 12.14
N ARG A 284 -49.83 -2.06 12.38
CA ARG A 284 -49.71 -0.98 11.39
C ARG A 284 -48.35 -0.30 11.55
N VAL A 285 -47.43 -0.60 10.65
CA VAL A 285 -46.03 -0.16 10.73
C VAL A 285 -45.83 1.16 9.99
N THR A 286 -45.27 2.15 10.68
CA THR A 286 -44.82 3.42 10.12
C THR A 286 -43.29 3.46 10.17
N PRO A 287 -42.62 3.37 9.00
CA PRO A 287 -41.16 3.40 8.92
C PRO A 287 -40.65 4.84 9.03
N ALA A 288 -39.46 5.02 9.60
CA ALA A 288 -38.75 6.30 9.68
C ALA A 288 -37.25 6.09 9.39
N ILE A 289 -36.58 7.14 8.93
CA ILE A 289 -35.14 7.08 8.68
C ILE A 289 -34.50 8.44 8.94
N THR A 290 -33.31 8.41 9.53
CA THR A 290 -32.41 9.56 9.62
C THR A 290 -31.15 9.25 8.85
N ALA A 291 -30.76 10.14 7.94
CA ALA A 291 -29.53 10.05 7.18
C ALA A 291 -28.56 11.17 7.60
N SER A 292 -27.27 10.86 7.65
CA SER A 292 -26.19 11.83 7.78
C SER A 292 -25.16 11.63 6.67
N GLY A 293 -24.40 12.69 6.36
CA GLY A 293 -23.48 12.70 5.23
C GLY A 293 -24.09 13.28 3.95
N PRO A 294 -23.36 13.23 2.82
CA PRO A 294 -23.69 14.00 1.62
C PRO A 294 -24.69 13.27 0.71
N VAL A 295 -25.92 13.09 1.20
CA VAL A 295 -27.05 12.49 0.46
C VAL A 295 -28.28 13.39 0.48
N THR A 296 -29.09 13.28 -0.57
CA THR A 296 -30.38 13.98 -0.67
C THR A 296 -31.49 12.96 -0.83
N LEU A 297 -32.56 13.08 -0.04
CA LEU A 297 -33.68 12.15 -0.10
C LEU A 297 -34.51 12.41 -1.38
N VAL A 298 -34.85 11.33 -2.08
CA VAL A 298 -35.57 11.37 -3.37
C VAL A 298 -36.94 10.71 -3.25
N GLY A 299 -37.06 9.65 -2.46
CA GLY A 299 -38.33 8.93 -2.27
C GLY A 299 -38.42 8.22 -0.93
N GLU A 300 -39.63 8.19 -0.38
CA GLU A 300 -39.96 7.57 0.91
C GLU A 300 -41.07 6.52 0.75
N PRO A 301 -41.06 5.45 1.56
CA PRO A 301 -42.11 4.43 1.57
C PRO A 301 -43.31 4.86 2.43
N ALA A 302 -44.50 4.39 2.08
CA ALA A 302 -45.70 4.58 2.89
C ALA A 302 -45.77 3.59 4.07
N ALA A 303 -46.53 3.94 5.10
CA ALA A 303 -46.89 3.03 6.19
C ALA A 303 -47.71 1.84 5.66
N ALA A 304 -47.49 0.65 6.22
CA ALA A 304 -48.13 -0.59 5.80
C ALA A 304 -48.47 -1.50 6.99
N SER A 305 -49.52 -2.31 6.84
CA SER A 305 -49.90 -3.30 7.85
C SER A 305 -49.15 -4.62 7.63
N LEU A 306 -48.56 -5.17 8.69
CA LEU A 306 -47.89 -6.46 8.71
C LEU A 306 -48.67 -7.43 9.60
N ALA A 307 -49.14 -8.53 9.03
CA ALA A 307 -49.75 -9.61 9.79
C ALA A 307 -48.76 -10.17 10.83
N GLY A 308 -49.28 -10.79 11.89
CA GLY A 308 -48.46 -11.46 12.87
C GLY A 308 -47.56 -12.53 12.25
N GLY A 309 -46.33 -12.62 12.74
CA GLY A 309 -45.28 -13.52 12.22
C GLY A 309 -44.76 -13.19 10.81
N SER A 310 -45.18 -12.08 10.20
CA SER A 310 -44.79 -11.70 8.83
C SER A 310 -43.72 -10.61 8.80
N SER A 311 -42.97 -10.56 7.69
CA SER A 311 -42.01 -9.49 7.39
C SER A 311 -42.50 -8.60 6.25
N GLY A 312 -42.10 -7.33 6.26
CA GLY A 312 -42.29 -6.39 5.15
C GLY A 312 -41.05 -5.53 4.90
N THR A 313 -40.88 -5.06 3.67
CA THR A 313 -39.71 -4.23 3.29
C THR A 313 -40.14 -2.82 2.92
N PHE A 314 -39.51 -1.83 3.55
CA PHE A 314 -39.71 -0.40 3.30
C PHE A 314 -38.44 0.16 2.65
N ARG A 315 -38.58 0.93 1.56
CA ARG A 315 -37.45 1.41 0.76
C ARG A 315 -37.42 2.94 0.68
N TRP A 316 -36.27 3.52 1.00
CA TRP A 316 -35.95 4.91 0.71
C TRP A 316 -34.94 4.98 -0.43
N THR A 317 -35.08 5.99 -1.27
CA THR A 317 -34.11 6.28 -2.33
C THR A 317 -33.46 7.62 -2.05
N TYR A 318 -32.12 7.65 -2.12
CA TYR A 318 -31.29 8.82 -1.93
C TYR A 318 -30.44 9.06 -3.16
N SER A 319 -30.19 10.32 -3.49
CA SER A 319 -29.20 10.76 -4.47
C SER A 319 -27.89 11.09 -3.75
N ALA A 320 -26.78 10.54 -4.24
CA ALA A 320 -25.43 10.86 -3.74
C ALA A 320 -25.05 12.29 -4.15
N ALA A 321 -25.02 13.22 -3.20
CA ALA A 321 -24.79 14.65 -3.45
C ALA A 321 -23.31 15.07 -3.34
N GLY A 322 -22.48 14.26 -2.69
CA GLY A 322 -21.05 14.52 -2.53
C GLY A 322 -20.29 13.27 -2.07
N ALA A 323 -18.96 13.36 -2.02
CA ALA A 323 -18.12 12.25 -1.57
C ALA A 323 -17.99 12.23 -0.04
N GLY A 324 -17.90 11.04 0.55
CA GLY A 324 -17.85 10.83 2.00
C GLY A 324 -18.59 9.55 2.41
N THR A 325 -18.89 9.40 3.70
CA THR A 325 -19.72 8.29 4.19
C THR A 325 -21.13 8.78 4.43
N ALA A 326 -22.11 8.11 3.83
CA ALA A 326 -23.52 8.29 4.15
C ALA A 326 -23.91 7.22 5.18
N ALA A 327 -24.40 7.64 6.34
CA ALA A 327 -24.84 6.75 7.41
C ALA A 327 -26.34 6.89 7.62
N PHE A 328 -27.03 5.76 7.64
CA PHE A 328 -28.48 5.64 7.73
C PHE A 328 -28.86 4.94 9.02
N THR A 329 -29.75 5.55 9.80
CA THR A 329 -30.41 4.92 10.95
C THR A 329 -31.89 4.85 10.64
N ALA A 330 -32.37 3.67 10.27
CA ALA A 330 -33.76 3.41 9.97
C ALA A 330 -34.45 2.80 11.18
N SER A 331 -35.72 3.11 11.38
CA SER A 331 -36.54 2.58 12.46
C SER A 331 -37.95 2.27 11.98
N ALA A 332 -38.64 1.43 12.73
CA ALA A 332 -40.05 1.14 12.52
C ALA A 332 -40.81 1.33 13.82
N SER A 333 -41.92 2.06 13.74
CA SER A 333 -42.91 2.15 14.82
C SER A 333 -44.16 1.37 14.42
N GLY A 334 -44.81 0.72 15.38
CA GLY A 334 -46.04 -0.02 15.14
C GLY A 334 -47.11 0.35 16.15
N THR A 335 -48.36 0.28 15.74
CA THR A 335 -49.50 0.21 16.65
C THR A 335 -50.21 -1.10 16.44
N ASP A 336 -50.56 -1.78 17.52
CA ASP A 336 -51.45 -2.94 17.48
C ASP A 336 -52.81 -2.48 16.92
N SER A 337 -53.27 -3.15 15.85
CA SER A 337 -54.51 -2.75 15.17
C SER A 337 -55.79 -3.14 15.91
N ALA A 338 -55.71 -4.06 16.88
CA ALA A 338 -56.82 -4.53 17.69
C ALA A 338 -56.95 -3.74 19.00
N THR A 339 -55.83 -3.34 19.62
CA THR A 339 -55.81 -2.67 20.94
C THR A 339 -55.43 -1.19 20.89
N GLY A 340 -54.78 -0.73 19.81
CA GLY A 340 -54.26 0.63 19.69
C GLY A 340 -52.98 0.90 20.50
N GLU A 341 -52.40 -0.12 21.14
CA GLU A 341 -51.19 -0.01 21.95
C GLU A 341 -49.94 0.19 21.07
N GLN A 342 -48.97 0.96 21.57
CA GLN A 342 -47.73 1.25 20.85
C GLN A 342 -46.73 0.09 21.00
N ILE A 343 -46.22 -0.41 19.88
CA ILE A 343 -45.24 -1.50 19.81
C ILE A 343 -43.82 -0.93 19.85
N THR A 344 -42.91 -1.61 20.55
CA THR A 344 -41.50 -1.23 20.72
C THR A 344 -40.81 -0.94 19.38
N VAL A 345 -40.15 0.23 19.33
CA VAL A 345 -39.42 0.75 18.16
C VAL A 345 -38.03 0.11 18.11
N SER A 346 -37.70 -0.55 16.99
CA SER A 346 -36.33 -1.03 16.71
C SER A 346 -35.64 -0.17 15.68
N THR A 347 -34.30 -0.07 15.78
CA THR A 347 -33.44 0.68 14.86
C THR A 347 -32.46 -0.26 14.17
N ALA A 348 -32.21 -0.03 12.89
CA ALA A 348 -31.18 -0.71 12.10
C ALA A 348 -30.28 0.31 11.40
N GLN A 349 -28.99 -0.01 11.29
CA GLN A 349 -27.99 0.87 10.69
C GLN A 349 -27.45 0.30 9.38
N ALA A 350 -27.23 1.19 8.41
CA ALA A 350 -26.56 0.87 7.16
C ALA A 350 -25.69 2.06 6.72
N ASN A 351 -24.56 1.78 6.09
CA ASN A 351 -23.64 2.81 5.60
C ASN A 351 -23.33 2.59 4.12
N VAL A 352 -23.12 3.68 3.39
CA VAL A 352 -22.63 3.66 2.00
C VAL A 352 -21.44 4.58 1.87
N THR A 353 -20.40 4.12 1.17
CA THR A 353 -19.25 4.97 0.83
C THR A 353 -19.52 5.67 -0.50
N LEU A 354 -19.50 6.99 -0.49
CA LEU A 354 -19.69 7.85 -1.66
C LEU A 354 -18.35 8.39 -2.14
N GLN A 355 -18.09 8.28 -3.43
CA GLN A 355 -16.83 8.71 -4.05
C GLN A 355 -17.10 9.68 -5.18
N THR A 356 -16.19 10.62 -5.45
CA THR A 356 -16.25 11.36 -6.71
C THR A 356 -16.08 10.37 -7.88
N PRO A 357 -16.82 10.52 -8.98
CA PRO A 357 -16.68 9.65 -10.16
C PRO A 357 -15.22 9.60 -10.62
N ALA A 358 -14.79 8.45 -11.13
CA ALA A 358 -13.50 8.30 -11.76
C ALA A 358 -13.33 9.35 -12.87
N ALA A 359 -12.18 10.00 -12.90
CA ALA A 359 -11.88 11.04 -13.87
C ALA A 359 -10.43 10.88 -14.31
N LEU A 360 -10.20 10.62 -15.59
CA LEU A 360 -8.86 10.32 -16.09
C LEU A 360 -8.22 11.57 -16.69
N ALA A 361 -6.99 11.83 -16.28
CA ALA A 361 -6.08 12.78 -16.90
C ALA A 361 -4.85 12.01 -17.39
N ALA A 362 -4.23 12.46 -18.47
CA ALA A 362 -3.05 11.78 -19.00
C ALA A 362 -1.94 12.74 -19.38
N THR A 363 -0.73 12.21 -19.45
CA THR A 363 0.43 12.87 -20.07
C THR A 363 1.15 11.83 -20.92
N LEU A 364 1.73 12.26 -22.04
CA LEU A 364 2.48 11.41 -22.95
C LEU A 364 3.89 11.94 -23.14
N ARG A 365 4.88 11.07 -23.07
CA ARG A 365 6.29 11.39 -23.29
C ARG A 365 6.92 10.37 -24.21
N ILE A 366 7.91 10.80 -24.99
CA ILE A 366 8.69 9.92 -25.85
C ILE A 366 10.14 9.93 -25.35
N SER A 367 10.76 8.76 -25.29
CA SER A 367 12.16 8.63 -24.88
C SER A 367 12.87 7.51 -25.66
N PRO A 368 14.05 7.78 -26.25
CA PRO A 368 14.64 9.11 -26.44
C PRO A 368 13.82 9.97 -27.43
N ALA A 369 13.90 11.29 -27.30
CA ALA A 369 13.22 12.23 -28.21
C ALA A 369 13.99 12.49 -29.52
N THR A 370 15.29 12.19 -29.53
CA THR A 370 16.15 12.31 -30.72
C THR A 370 16.85 10.98 -30.97
N VAL A 371 16.81 10.49 -32.20
CA VAL A 371 17.48 9.24 -32.60
C VAL A 371 18.21 9.39 -33.92
N ALA A 372 19.31 8.65 -34.08
CA ALA A 372 20.03 8.58 -35.35
C ALA A 372 19.23 7.72 -36.35
N GLY A 373 19.02 8.22 -37.56
CA GLY A 373 18.14 7.56 -38.55
C GLY A 373 18.79 6.41 -39.33
N ASN A 374 20.08 6.15 -39.15
CA ASN A 374 20.84 5.11 -39.86
C ASN A 374 21.04 3.82 -39.04
N GLN A 375 20.34 3.69 -37.90
CA GLN A 375 20.40 2.53 -37.01
C GLN A 375 18.98 2.03 -36.74
N SER A 376 18.81 0.71 -36.53
CA SER A 376 17.55 0.14 -36.05
C SER A 376 17.34 0.54 -34.60
N ASN A 377 16.82 1.76 -34.41
CA ASN A 377 16.59 2.34 -33.10
C ASN A 377 15.17 2.07 -32.62
N THR A 378 15.02 2.01 -31.30
CA THR A 378 13.71 1.92 -30.66
C THR A 378 13.45 3.15 -29.82
N VAL A 379 12.19 3.56 -29.76
CA VAL A 379 11.71 4.61 -28.85
C VAL A 379 10.58 4.07 -28.00
N THR A 380 10.47 4.56 -26.78
CA THR A 380 9.36 4.22 -25.88
C THR A 380 8.45 5.42 -25.75
N ALA A 381 7.21 5.29 -26.25
CA ALA A 381 6.13 6.20 -25.91
C ALA A 381 5.57 5.78 -24.55
N SER A 382 5.62 6.66 -23.56
CA SER A 382 5.18 6.38 -22.19
C SER A 382 4.05 7.33 -21.82
N MET A 383 2.86 6.77 -21.65
CA MET A 383 1.68 7.49 -21.19
C MET A 383 1.45 7.22 -19.72
N ILE A 384 1.38 8.28 -18.93
CA ILE A 384 0.98 8.20 -17.52
C ILE A 384 -0.48 8.63 -17.45
N VAL A 385 -1.34 7.72 -17.02
CA VAL A 385 -2.77 7.99 -16.79
C VAL A 385 -2.99 8.11 -15.29
N ARG A 386 -3.50 9.26 -14.85
CA ARG A 386 -3.85 9.58 -13.48
C ARG A 386 -5.36 9.60 -13.33
N ASN A 387 -5.88 8.94 -12.29
CA ASN A 387 -7.27 9.08 -11.90
C ASN A 387 -7.39 10.21 -10.85
N THR A 388 -8.02 11.31 -11.22
CA THR A 388 -8.29 12.46 -10.33
C THR A 388 -9.58 12.32 -9.54
N GLY A 389 -10.39 11.29 -9.86
CA GLY A 389 -11.58 10.90 -9.11
C GLY A 389 -11.26 10.04 -7.87
N GLY A 390 -12.30 9.74 -7.09
CA GLY A 390 -12.21 8.91 -5.88
C GLY A 390 -12.57 7.45 -6.13
N ALA A 391 -13.45 7.18 -7.09
CA ALA A 391 -13.76 5.82 -7.53
C ALA A 391 -12.65 5.25 -8.41
N THR A 392 -12.43 3.94 -8.35
CA THR A 392 -11.49 3.25 -9.23
C THR A 392 -11.97 3.33 -10.69
N ALA A 393 -11.07 3.64 -11.62
CA ALA A 393 -11.30 3.42 -13.04
C ALA A 393 -10.86 2.00 -13.40
N THR A 394 -11.79 1.14 -13.77
CA THR A 394 -11.52 -0.26 -14.12
C THR A 394 -11.28 -0.43 -15.62
N GLY A 395 -10.49 -1.44 -15.97
CA GLY A 395 -10.23 -1.84 -17.36
C GLY A 395 -9.66 -0.71 -18.21
N VAL A 396 -8.83 0.17 -17.63
CA VAL A 396 -8.27 1.30 -18.37
C VAL A 396 -7.34 0.77 -19.44
N THR A 397 -7.74 0.98 -20.68
CA THR A 397 -6.98 0.71 -21.88
C THR A 397 -6.43 2.02 -22.38
N ALA A 398 -5.12 2.05 -22.65
CA ALA A 398 -4.50 3.17 -23.33
C ALA A 398 -4.24 2.75 -24.79
N SER A 399 -4.39 3.69 -25.71
CA SER A 399 -4.23 3.45 -27.14
C SER A 399 -3.59 4.64 -27.82
N ILE A 400 -2.67 4.35 -28.73
CA ILE A 400 -2.11 5.35 -29.65
C ILE A 400 -3.15 5.65 -30.72
N VAL A 401 -3.52 6.93 -30.82
CA VAL A 401 -4.51 7.46 -31.76
C VAL A 401 -3.84 7.74 -33.10
N SER A 402 -2.65 8.34 -33.06
CA SER A 402 -1.82 8.62 -34.22
C SER A 402 -0.35 8.48 -33.84
N ALA A 403 0.45 8.08 -34.81
CA ALA A 403 1.89 7.97 -34.70
C ALA A 403 2.56 8.55 -35.95
N PRO A 404 3.83 8.99 -35.86
CA PRO A 404 4.58 9.44 -37.02
C PRO A 404 4.67 8.38 -38.11
N ALA A 405 4.74 8.80 -39.38
CA ALA A 405 5.02 7.86 -40.47
C ALA A 405 6.39 7.18 -40.25
N GLY A 406 6.56 5.95 -40.74
CA GLY A 406 7.85 5.25 -40.65
C GLY A 406 8.20 4.68 -39.27
N VAL A 407 7.24 4.60 -38.33
CA VAL A 407 7.40 3.84 -37.08
C VAL A 407 6.60 2.54 -37.14
N THR A 408 7.18 1.47 -36.59
CA THR A 408 6.52 0.16 -36.50
C THR A 408 6.19 -0.13 -35.04
N PRO A 409 4.91 -0.35 -34.68
CA PRO A 409 4.53 -0.65 -33.30
C PRO A 409 5.03 -2.03 -32.86
N GLY A 410 5.50 -2.11 -31.62
CA GLY A 410 5.67 -3.36 -30.90
C GLY A 410 4.39 -3.81 -30.20
N THR A 411 4.54 -4.62 -29.15
CA THR A 411 3.40 -5.11 -28.36
C THR A 411 2.71 -3.97 -27.60
N ALA A 412 1.39 -3.91 -27.68
CA ALA A 412 0.59 -2.95 -26.92
C ALA A 412 0.58 -3.30 -25.41
N PRO A 413 0.52 -2.29 -24.52
CA PRO A 413 0.38 -2.51 -23.09
C PRO A 413 -1.00 -3.09 -22.78
N THR A 414 -1.08 -3.90 -21.72
CA THR A 414 -2.33 -4.50 -21.24
C THR A 414 -3.18 -3.48 -20.48
N SER A 415 -4.48 -3.75 -20.39
CA SER A 415 -5.41 -2.96 -19.57
C SER A 415 -5.03 -3.04 -18.09
N GLN A 416 -5.20 -1.93 -17.36
CA GLN A 416 -4.93 -1.86 -15.93
C GLN A 416 -6.04 -1.09 -15.21
N ASP A 417 -6.33 -1.44 -13.97
CA ASP A 417 -7.18 -0.62 -13.11
C ASP A 417 -6.37 0.53 -12.52
N VAL A 418 -6.98 1.73 -12.45
CA VAL A 418 -6.39 2.94 -11.89
C VAL A 418 -7.22 3.39 -10.68
N PRO A 419 -6.81 3.03 -9.44
CA PRO A 419 -7.48 3.49 -8.22
C PRO A 419 -7.56 5.01 -8.14
N GLY A 420 -8.57 5.51 -7.42
CA GLY A 420 -8.76 6.95 -7.22
C GLY A 420 -7.53 7.63 -6.61
N GLY A 421 -7.10 8.75 -7.19
CA GLY A 421 -5.90 9.49 -6.78
C GLY A 421 -4.56 8.93 -7.31
N GLU A 422 -4.54 7.69 -7.82
CA GLU A 422 -3.32 7.02 -8.29
C GLU A 422 -3.03 7.25 -9.79
N SER A 423 -1.87 6.76 -10.23
CA SER A 423 -1.48 6.74 -11.64
C SER A 423 -1.00 5.35 -12.08
N ARG A 424 -1.15 5.05 -13.37
CA ARG A 424 -0.56 3.89 -14.04
C ARG A 424 0.17 4.33 -15.30
N THR A 425 1.21 3.58 -15.67
CA THR A 425 2.04 3.87 -16.85
C THR A 425 1.79 2.81 -17.91
N PHE A 426 1.60 3.28 -19.14
CA PHE A 426 1.40 2.47 -20.34
C PHE A 426 2.54 2.79 -21.31
N ASN A 427 3.32 1.77 -21.66
CA ASN A 427 4.49 1.92 -22.52
C ASN A 427 4.25 1.20 -23.86
N TRP A 428 4.53 1.89 -24.95
CA TRP A 428 4.64 1.30 -26.28
C TRP A 428 6.07 1.45 -26.77
N VAL A 429 6.65 0.34 -27.20
CA VAL A 429 7.97 0.35 -27.85
C VAL A 429 7.75 0.36 -29.35
N TYR A 430 8.38 1.31 -30.04
CA TYR A 430 8.33 1.46 -31.48
C TYR A 430 9.72 1.28 -32.07
N THR A 431 9.81 0.55 -33.18
CA THR A 431 11.01 0.55 -34.03
C THR A 431 10.91 1.69 -35.03
N ILE A 432 12.00 2.44 -35.18
CA ILE A 432 12.06 3.66 -35.97
C ILE A 432 12.68 3.39 -37.35
N GLY A 433 12.01 3.82 -38.42
CA GLY A 433 12.54 3.85 -39.77
C GLY A 433 13.18 5.20 -40.14
N ALA A 434 13.85 5.23 -41.30
CA ALA A 434 14.67 6.36 -41.74
C ALA A 434 13.89 7.65 -42.10
N SER A 435 12.57 7.59 -42.26
CA SER A 435 11.74 8.77 -42.51
C SER A 435 10.89 9.18 -41.31
N ALA A 436 11.12 8.57 -40.14
CA ALA A 436 10.31 8.85 -38.97
C ALA A 436 10.53 10.25 -38.43
N GLY A 437 9.46 10.90 -37.98
CA GLY A 437 9.53 12.22 -37.38
C GLY A 437 8.13 12.79 -37.16
N GLY A 438 7.93 13.44 -36.01
CA GLY A 438 6.64 14.01 -35.62
C GLY A 438 6.21 13.66 -34.20
N THR A 439 4.92 13.77 -33.91
CA THR A 439 4.34 13.54 -32.59
C THR A 439 3.52 12.25 -32.54
N PHE A 440 3.46 11.65 -31.36
CA PHE A 440 2.49 10.60 -31.03
C PHE A 440 1.32 11.25 -30.32
N SER A 441 0.09 10.83 -30.63
CA SER A 441 -1.10 11.21 -29.87
C SER A 441 -1.69 9.95 -29.24
N ALA A 442 -2.02 10.01 -27.95
CA ALA A 442 -2.61 8.88 -27.23
C ALA A 442 -3.82 9.28 -26.41
N GLY A 443 -4.73 8.33 -26.22
CA GLY A 443 -5.89 8.45 -25.35
C GLY A 443 -6.00 7.25 -24.42
N ALA A 444 -6.75 7.38 -23.34
CA ALA A 444 -7.05 6.28 -22.44
C ALA A 444 -8.54 6.24 -22.11
N ARG A 445 -9.09 5.04 -21.96
CA ARG A 445 -10.52 4.81 -21.69
C ARG A 445 -10.70 3.64 -20.75
N GLY A 446 -11.61 3.76 -19.79
CA GLY A 446 -12.04 2.71 -18.88
C GLY A 446 -13.47 2.94 -18.39
N ASN A 447 -13.82 2.34 -17.27
CA ASN A 447 -15.14 2.49 -16.65
C ASN A 447 -15.01 2.89 -15.18
N ASP A 448 -15.91 3.71 -14.67
CA ASP A 448 -16.03 3.97 -13.24
C ASP A 448 -16.55 2.72 -12.52
N ALA A 449 -15.85 2.26 -11.47
CA ALA A 449 -16.17 1.00 -10.81
C ALA A 449 -17.57 0.95 -10.18
N ASN A 450 -18.11 2.10 -9.74
CA ASN A 450 -19.38 2.15 -9.01
C ASN A 450 -20.57 2.34 -9.96
N SER A 451 -20.40 3.19 -10.99
CA SER A 451 -21.46 3.56 -11.93
C SER A 451 -21.41 2.82 -13.26
N GLN A 452 -20.30 2.16 -13.55
CA GLN A 452 -20.01 1.52 -14.83
C GLN A 452 -20.02 2.48 -16.02
N GLN A 453 -20.15 3.80 -15.78
CA GLN A 453 -20.08 4.81 -16.83
C GLN A 453 -18.66 4.86 -17.40
N VAL A 454 -18.59 5.13 -18.69
CA VAL A 454 -17.32 5.24 -19.41
C VAL A 454 -16.59 6.50 -18.96
N VAL A 455 -15.29 6.35 -18.67
CA VAL A 455 -14.40 7.45 -18.34
C VAL A 455 -13.24 7.46 -19.32
N SER A 456 -12.81 8.63 -19.76
CA SER A 456 -11.73 8.78 -20.74
C SER A 456 -10.83 9.95 -20.39
N ALA A 457 -9.53 9.77 -20.60
CA ALA A 457 -8.60 10.88 -20.64
C ALA A 457 -8.72 11.58 -22.00
N ALA A 458 -8.62 12.91 -21.98
CA ALA A 458 -8.45 13.68 -23.21
C ALA A 458 -7.22 13.19 -23.98
N GLN A 459 -7.26 13.32 -25.31
CA GLN A 459 -6.10 13.01 -26.13
C GLN A 459 -4.96 13.96 -25.78
N VAL A 460 -3.76 13.39 -25.68
CA VAL A 460 -2.54 14.11 -25.36
C VAL A 460 -1.44 13.76 -26.35
N ASP A 461 -0.66 14.77 -26.71
CA ASP A 461 0.46 14.63 -27.63
C ASP A 461 1.78 14.47 -26.87
N SER A 462 2.71 13.73 -27.47
CA SER A 462 4.09 13.67 -27.04
C SER A 462 4.85 14.92 -27.49
N GLY A 463 6.06 15.12 -26.95
CA GLY A 463 7.06 15.93 -27.64
C GLY A 463 7.39 15.36 -29.02
N ALA A 464 8.01 16.17 -29.88
CA ALA A 464 8.41 15.75 -31.22
C ALA A 464 9.56 14.72 -31.16
N LEU A 465 9.37 13.60 -31.84
CA LEU A 465 10.44 12.68 -32.21
C LEU A 465 11.21 13.30 -33.38
N VAL A 466 12.52 13.50 -33.19
CA VAL A 466 13.43 14.05 -34.19
C VAL A 466 14.40 12.97 -34.63
N VAL A 467 14.45 12.70 -35.93
CA VAL A 467 15.45 11.81 -36.53
C VAL A 467 16.58 12.66 -37.11
N THR A 468 17.82 12.33 -36.76
CA THR A 468 19.01 13.07 -37.21
C THR A 468 19.94 12.20 -38.05
N TYR A 469 20.70 12.87 -38.93
CA TYR A 469 21.69 12.29 -39.83
C TYR A 469 22.99 13.09 -39.78
N THR A 470 24.11 12.41 -40.05
CA THR A 470 25.42 13.08 -40.06
C THR A 470 25.65 13.79 -41.38
N VAL A 471 26.19 15.00 -41.31
CA VAL A 471 26.80 15.69 -42.45
C VAL A 471 28.30 15.47 -42.37
N GLY A 472 28.92 15.19 -43.50
CA GLY A 472 30.37 15.05 -43.61
C GLY A 472 30.93 15.70 -44.86
N ALA A 473 32.23 15.62 -45.01
CA ALA A 473 32.97 16.08 -46.18
C ALA A 473 34.05 15.06 -46.56
N THR A 474 34.20 14.78 -47.85
CA THR A 474 35.35 14.03 -48.38
C THR A 474 36.35 15.02 -48.95
N VAL A 475 37.51 15.10 -48.33
CA VAL A 475 38.58 16.03 -48.68
C VAL A 475 39.63 15.34 -49.54
N THR A 476 39.93 15.93 -50.69
CA THR A 476 40.95 15.48 -51.64
C THR A 476 41.91 16.61 -52.02
N GLY A 477 43.17 16.28 -52.30
CA GLY A 477 44.20 17.24 -52.69
C GLY A 477 44.80 18.07 -51.56
N LEU A 478 44.44 17.85 -50.29
CA LEU A 478 44.99 18.59 -49.15
C LEU A 478 46.44 18.16 -48.87
N THR A 479 47.37 19.10 -48.98
CA THR A 479 48.79 18.98 -48.62
C THR A 479 49.24 20.06 -47.63
N GLY A 480 48.49 21.18 -47.55
CA GLY A 480 48.71 22.25 -46.58
C GLY A 480 48.04 21.99 -45.22
N THR A 481 48.30 22.88 -44.27
CA THR A 481 47.67 22.88 -42.93
C THR A 481 46.73 24.08 -42.77
N GLY A 482 45.76 23.98 -41.86
CA GLY A 482 44.87 25.08 -41.51
C GLY A 482 43.51 25.10 -42.22
N LEU A 483 43.15 24.05 -42.96
CA LEU A 483 41.80 23.92 -43.52
C LEU A 483 40.77 23.76 -42.38
N VAL A 484 39.76 24.64 -42.36
CA VAL A 484 38.58 24.53 -41.49
C VAL A 484 37.32 24.57 -42.34
N LEU A 485 36.45 23.58 -42.15
CA LEU A 485 35.13 23.52 -42.77
C LEU A 485 34.06 23.95 -41.76
N HIS A 486 32.99 24.59 -42.23
CA HIS A 486 31.82 24.92 -41.41
C HIS A 486 30.58 24.21 -41.92
N ASN A 487 29.64 23.92 -41.00
CA ASN A 487 28.28 23.52 -41.31
C ASN A 487 27.33 24.09 -40.25
N GLY A 488 26.77 25.26 -40.54
CA GLY A 488 26.10 26.08 -39.52
C GLY A 488 27.10 26.54 -38.45
N ASP A 489 26.80 26.27 -37.17
CA ASP A 489 27.66 26.63 -36.04
C ASP A 489 28.84 25.65 -35.84
N ASP A 490 28.79 24.47 -36.46
CA ASP A 490 29.86 23.49 -36.35
C ASP A 490 31.11 23.94 -37.13
N SER A 491 32.27 23.79 -36.50
CA SER A 491 33.58 24.04 -37.11
C SER A 491 34.41 22.76 -37.06
N LEU A 492 35.00 22.37 -38.20
CA LEU A 492 35.73 21.12 -38.35
C LEU A 492 37.12 21.39 -38.95
N ALA A 493 38.16 21.28 -38.13
CA ALA A 493 39.54 21.35 -38.59
C ALA A 493 39.93 20.05 -39.32
N VAL A 494 40.50 20.18 -40.52
CA VAL A 494 40.90 19.03 -41.35
C VAL A 494 42.40 19.07 -41.61
N SER A 495 43.09 17.97 -41.31
CA SER A 495 44.55 17.86 -41.41
C SER A 495 45.05 16.85 -42.44
N ARG A 496 44.14 16.08 -43.05
CA ARG A 496 44.48 15.07 -44.07
C ARG A 496 43.32 14.81 -45.03
N ASN A 497 43.65 14.23 -46.18
CA ASN A 497 42.66 13.70 -47.11
C ASN A 497 41.83 12.57 -46.48
N GLY A 498 40.61 12.41 -46.97
CA GLY A 498 39.67 11.39 -46.52
C GLY A 498 38.30 11.96 -46.15
N THR A 499 37.41 11.10 -45.68
CA THR A 499 36.06 11.49 -45.23
C THR A 499 36.08 11.85 -43.76
N VAL A 500 35.53 13.02 -43.44
CA VAL A 500 35.37 13.55 -42.09
C VAL A 500 33.90 13.88 -41.83
N GLY A 501 33.45 13.82 -40.57
CA GLY A 501 32.08 14.13 -40.16
C GLY A 501 32.03 15.34 -39.24
N PHE A 502 31.00 16.17 -39.38
CA PHE A 502 30.72 17.24 -38.42
C PHE A 502 30.21 16.65 -37.10
N PRO A 503 30.54 17.26 -35.93
CA PRO A 503 30.15 16.73 -34.62
C PRO A 503 28.63 16.65 -34.40
N THR A 504 27.88 17.65 -34.88
CA THR A 504 26.45 17.78 -34.65
C THR A 504 25.68 17.16 -35.81
N ALA A 505 24.87 16.14 -35.51
CA ALA A 505 23.95 15.57 -36.48
C ALA A 505 22.77 16.53 -36.74
N VAL A 506 22.33 16.58 -38.00
CA VAL A 506 21.29 17.51 -38.47
C VAL A 506 19.96 16.76 -38.62
N ALA A 507 18.86 17.39 -38.21
CA ALA A 507 17.52 16.79 -38.30
C ALA A 507 17.07 16.54 -39.74
N SER A 508 16.33 15.46 -39.98
CA SER A 508 15.65 15.23 -41.26
C SER A 508 14.72 16.39 -41.61
N GLY A 509 14.76 16.83 -42.86
CA GLY A 509 14.05 18.01 -43.37
C GLY A 509 14.77 19.34 -43.15
N ALA A 510 15.80 19.41 -42.28
CA ALA A 510 16.58 20.63 -42.08
C ALA A 510 17.64 20.82 -43.19
N SER A 511 18.01 22.06 -43.45
CA SER A 511 19.07 22.42 -44.39
C SER A 511 20.46 22.22 -43.79
N TYR A 512 21.43 21.88 -44.63
CA TYR A 512 22.85 21.89 -44.32
C TYR A 512 23.60 22.74 -45.35
N GLU A 513 24.72 23.33 -44.95
CA GLU A 513 25.56 24.15 -45.82
C GLU A 513 27.02 24.04 -45.38
N VAL A 514 27.78 23.22 -46.09
CA VAL A 514 29.21 23.00 -45.92
C VAL A 514 29.98 24.07 -46.69
N THR A 515 30.74 24.88 -45.97
CA THR A 515 31.60 25.93 -46.54
C THR A 515 33.04 25.82 -46.05
N VAL A 516 33.96 26.47 -46.75
CA VAL A 516 35.34 26.64 -46.27
C VAL A 516 35.37 27.87 -45.38
N GLY A 517 35.59 27.65 -44.08
CA GLY A 517 35.78 28.73 -43.11
C GLY A 517 37.16 29.33 -43.15
N GLN A 518 38.17 28.47 -43.30
CA GLN A 518 39.56 28.87 -43.39
C GLN A 518 40.26 28.06 -44.47
N GLN A 519 40.88 28.77 -45.43
CA GLN A 519 41.75 28.16 -46.43
C GLN A 519 43.10 27.76 -45.79
N PRO A 520 43.68 26.62 -46.19
CA PRO A 520 45.07 26.31 -45.83
C PRO A 520 46.02 27.31 -46.53
N ALA A 521 47.16 27.60 -45.90
CA ALA A 521 48.06 28.67 -46.38
C ALA A 521 48.57 28.46 -47.83
N SER A 522 48.81 27.21 -48.23
CA SER A 522 49.42 26.87 -49.52
C SER A 522 48.44 26.46 -50.61
N GLN A 523 47.14 26.42 -50.32
CA GLN A 523 46.15 25.85 -51.24
C GLN A 523 44.83 26.60 -51.19
N THR A 524 44.07 26.48 -52.27
CA THR A 524 42.68 26.90 -52.32
C THR A 524 41.80 25.65 -52.39
N CYS A 525 40.95 25.49 -51.39
CA CYS A 525 39.94 24.45 -51.30
C CYS A 525 38.57 24.98 -51.74
N SER A 526 37.83 24.18 -52.48
CA SER A 526 36.46 24.47 -52.91
C SER A 526 35.52 23.36 -52.50
N VAL A 527 34.28 23.70 -52.15
CA VAL A 527 33.24 22.74 -51.79
C VAL A 527 32.29 22.56 -52.97
N SER A 528 31.97 21.31 -53.28
CA SER A 528 30.94 20.90 -54.23
C SER A 528 29.93 19.99 -53.49
N ASN A 529 28.65 20.06 -53.89
CA ASN A 529 27.54 19.42 -53.15
C ASN A 529 27.49 19.82 -51.66
N GLY A 530 27.94 21.05 -51.36
CA GLY A 530 28.05 21.57 -50.00
C GLY A 530 26.71 21.93 -49.36
N ALA A 531 25.67 22.23 -50.14
CA ALA A 531 24.39 22.68 -49.62
C ALA A 531 23.24 21.75 -50.02
N GLY A 532 22.23 21.65 -49.17
CA GLY A 532 21.02 20.87 -49.44
C GLY A 532 20.13 20.71 -48.21
N THR A 533 19.18 19.78 -48.30
CA THR A 533 18.32 19.37 -47.18
C THR A 533 18.59 17.92 -46.81
N ILE A 534 18.59 17.61 -45.52
CA ILE A 534 18.73 16.24 -45.03
C ILE A 534 17.46 15.45 -45.35
N GLY A 535 17.60 14.37 -46.12
CA GLY A 535 16.53 13.42 -46.38
C GLY A 535 16.50 12.32 -45.32
N THR A 536 16.66 11.07 -45.75
CA THR A 536 16.59 9.86 -44.92
C THR A 536 17.95 9.15 -44.82
N ALA A 537 19.05 9.85 -45.07
CA ALA A 537 20.40 9.29 -45.08
C ALA A 537 21.45 10.34 -44.73
N ASN A 538 22.64 9.87 -44.33
CA ASN A 538 23.83 10.70 -44.14
C ASN A 538 24.23 11.36 -45.46
N VAL A 539 24.73 12.59 -45.39
CA VAL A 539 25.17 13.36 -46.56
C VAL A 539 26.66 13.65 -46.47
N THR A 540 27.35 13.66 -47.61
CA THR A 540 28.79 13.95 -47.67
C THR A 540 29.05 14.94 -48.80
N ALA A 541 29.54 16.13 -48.44
CA ALA A 541 30.02 17.13 -49.38
C ALA A 541 31.39 16.72 -49.95
N SER A 542 31.76 17.25 -51.11
CA SER A 542 33.05 16.98 -51.75
C SER A 542 33.92 18.23 -51.68
N VAL A 543 35.08 18.14 -51.04
CA VAL A 543 36.04 19.24 -50.91
C VAL A 543 37.28 18.90 -51.72
N SER A 544 37.64 19.78 -52.65
CA SER A 544 38.84 19.63 -53.48
C SER A 544 39.76 20.80 -53.27
N CYS A 545 41.01 20.50 -52.89
CA CYS A 545 42.07 21.47 -52.66
C CYS A 545 43.10 21.40 -53.78
N ALA A 546 43.47 22.57 -54.32
CA ALA A 546 44.52 22.72 -55.32
C ALA A 546 45.57 23.70 -54.80
N ALA A 547 46.84 23.46 -55.13
CA ALA A 547 47.91 24.37 -54.74
C ALA A 547 47.66 25.77 -55.31
N SER A 548 47.80 26.79 -54.47
CA SER A 548 47.68 28.17 -54.91
C SER A 548 48.87 28.50 -55.82
N THR A 549 48.63 29.30 -56.85
CA THR A 549 49.67 29.79 -57.76
C THR A 549 49.69 31.31 -57.73
N TYR A 550 50.87 31.89 -57.85
CA TYR A 550 51.12 33.32 -57.82
C TYR A 550 52.05 33.71 -58.97
N SER A 551 51.86 34.91 -59.48
CA SER A 551 52.63 35.45 -60.59
C SER A 551 53.88 36.18 -60.12
N LEU A 552 54.99 36.03 -60.84
CA LEU A 552 56.20 36.84 -60.68
C LEU A 552 56.48 37.56 -62.00
N SER A 553 56.41 38.88 -61.98
CA SER A 553 56.72 39.72 -63.13
C SER A 553 58.08 40.38 -62.97
N THR A 554 59.01 40.12 -63.89
CA THR A 554 60.34 40.77 -63.92
C THR A 554 60.43 41.77 -65.07
N THR A 555 60.93 42.98 -64.77
CA THR A 555 61.09 44.07 -65.75
C THR A 555 62.53 44.58 -65.76
N ILE A 556 63.05 44.95 -66.93
CA ILE A 556 64.40 45.49 -67.11
C ILE A 556 64.29 46.95 -67.58
N THR A 557 64.94 47.86 -66.86
CA THR A 557 64.91 49.30 -67.18
C THR A 557 66.32 49.89 -67.20
N PRO A 558 66.75 50.52 -68.32
CA PRO A 558 66.10 50.58 -69.64
C PRO A 558 66.06 49.22 -70.37
N SER A 559 65.13 49.02 -71.31
CA SER A 559 65.05 47.75 -72.06
C SER A 559 66.36 47.42 -72.77
N GLY A 560 66.85 46.18 -72.62
CA GLY A 560 68.11 45.71 -73.23
C GLY A 560 69.39 46.09 -72.47
N SER A 561 69.29 46.71 -71.29
CA SER A 561 70.46 47.08 -70.45
C SER A 561 71.03 45.93 -69.62
N GLY A 562 70.43 44.74 -69.67
CA GLY A 562 70.83 43.58 -68.89
C GLY A 562 69.82 42.44 -69.00
N SER A 563 69.94 41.47 -68.10
CA SER A 563 69.00 40.36 -67.93
C SER A 563 68.66 40.14 -66.46
N VAL A 564 67.54 39.46 -66.21
CA VAL A 564 67.13 38.98 -64.89
C VAL A 564 67.05 37.47 -64.94
N SER A 565 67.60 36.80 -63.92
CA SER A 565 67.45 35.35 -63.72
C SER A 565 66.91 35.04 -62.32
N CYS A 566 66.16 33.95 -62.21
CA CYS A 566 65.59 33.43 -60.97
C CYS A 566 66.23 32.07 -60.66
N ASP A 567 66.89 31.95 -59.51
CA ASP A 567 67.66 30.77 -59.08
C ASP A 567 68.65 30.24 -60.16
N GLY A 568 69.18 31.15 -60.98
CA GLY A 568 70.14 30.84 -62.04
C GLY A 568 69.53 30.44 -63.39
N ALA A 569 68.21 30.50 -63.56
CA ALA A 569 67.49 30.22 -64.80
C ALA A 569 66.56 31.39 -65.21
N ASP A 570 65.90 31.27 -66.37
CA ASP A 570 64.85 32.22 -66.77
C ASP A 570 63.68 32.17 -65.77
N CYS A 571 63.15 33.34 -65.40
CA CYS A 571 62.04 33.43 -64.47
C CYS A 571 60.74 32.91 -65.11
N GLU A 572 60.00 32.06 -64.40
CA GLU A 572 58.67 31.62 -64.79
C GLU A 572 57.64 32.73 -64.53
N THR A 573 56.50 32.68 -65.20
CA THR A 573 55.42 33.66 -65.01
C THR A 573 54.42 33.25 -63.94
N SER A 574 54.45 32.00 -63.48
CA SER A 574 53.53 31.44 -62.49
C SER A 574 54.26 30.41 -61.63
N TYR A 575 54.28 30.64 -60.32
CA TYR A 575 54.89 29.76 -59.33
C TYR A 575 53.84 29.20 -58.38
N VAL A 576 54.03 27.96 -57.93
CA VAL A 576 53.22 27.38 -56.85
C VAL A 576 53.59 28.05 -55.52
N TYR A 577 52.62 28.18 -54.60
CA TYR A 577 52.87 28.70 -53.26
C TYR A 577 54.09 28.03 -52.63
N SER A 578 55.04 28.85 -52.18
CA SER A 578 56.24 28.36 -51.50
C SER A 578 56.78 29.41 -50.54
N THR A 579 57.24 28.94 -49.38
CA THR A 579 58.01 29.75 -48.43
C THR A 579 59.51 29.65 -48.66
N THR A 580 59.96 28.85 -49.63
CA THR A 580 61.36 28.83 -50.05
C THR A 580 61.61 30.07 -50.92
N PRO A 581 62.57 30.93 -50.56
CA PRO A 581 62.85 32.14 -51.33
C PRO A 581 63.41 31.81 -52.70
N ILE A 582 62.89 32.49 -53.72
CA ILE A 582 63.47 32.56 -55.07
C ILE A 582 64.51 33.68 -55.07
N THR A 583 65.72 33.39 -55.50
CA THR A 583 66.81 34.37 -55.61
C THR A 583 66.81 34.98 -57.00
N ILE A 584 66.53 36.28 -57.08
CA ILE A 584 66.49 37.05 -58.31
C ILE A 584 67.81 37.83 -58.45
N THR A 585 68.50 37.61 -59.57
CA THR A 585 69.78 38.26 -59.88
C THR A 585 69.68 39.06 -61.18
N ALA A 586 70.33 40.22 -61.18
CA ALA A 586 70.44 41.10 -62.35
C ALA A 586 71.85 41.00 -62.91
N THR A 587 71.98 40.71 -64.21
CA THR A 587 73.27 40.71 -64.90
C THR A 587 73.30 41.88 -65.88
N PRO A 588 74.17 42.89 -65.68
CA PRO A 588 74.30 44.01 -66.61
C PRO A 588 74.75 43.55 -67.99
N ALA A 589 74.17 44.14 -69.03
CA ALA A 589 74.70 44.04 -70.38
C ALA A 589 76.00 44.87 -70.48
N GLU A 590 76.78 44.62 -71.53
CA GLU A 590 77.98 45.39 -71.81
C GLU A 590 77.68 46.90 -71.86
N GLY A 591 78.49 47.70 -71.19
CA GLY A 591 78.31 49.15 -71.11
C GLY A 591 77.28 49.63 -70.07
N TYR A 592 76.70 48.75 -69.26
CA TYR A 592 75.79 49.11 -68.16
C TYR A 592 76.31 48.62 -66.81
N SER A 593 75.85 49.26 -65.74
CA SER A 593 76.01 48.81 -64.36
C SER A 593 74.63 48.64 -63.71
N PHE A 594 74.50 47.65 -62.83
CA PHE A 594 73.27 47.47 -62.06
C PHE A 594 73.18 48.59 -61.02
N SER A 595 72.10 49.36 -61.05
CA SER A 595 71.87 50.48 -60.13
C SER A 595 70.91 50.17 -58.99
N GLY A 596 70.21 49.03 -59.04
CA GLY A 596 69.41 48.52 -57.94
C GLY A 596 68.04 47.98 -58.37
N TRP A 597 67.37 47.31 -57.43
CA TRP A 597 66.01 46.81 -57.58
C TRP A 597 64.96 47.89 -57.24
N SER A 598 63.79 47.76 -57.84
CA SER A 598 62.57 48.49 -57.47
C SER A 598 61.33 47.60 -57.65
N GLY A 599 60.17 48.04 -57.15
CA GLY A 599 58.97 47.21 -57.05
C GLY A 599 58.92 46.52 -55.68
N ASP A 600 58.70 45.21 -55.67
CA ASP A 600 58.67 44.39 -54.45
C ASP A 600 60.06 44.07 -53.88
N CYS A 601 61.11 44.45 -54.61
CA CYS A 601 62.49 44.43 -54.14
C CYS A 601 63.09 45.82 -54.13
N SER A 602 64.13 46.00 -53.31
CA SER A 602 64.87 47.26 -53.18
C SER A 602 66.35 47.01 -52.90
N GLY A 603 67.16 48.06 -53.03
CA GLY A 603 68.61 47.99 -52.79
C GLY A 603 69.41 47.45 -53.97
N THR A 604 70.72 47.28 -53.77
CA THR A 604 71.69 46.90 -54.82
C THR A 604 72.22 45.48 -54.68
N GLU A 605 71.77 44.73 -53.67
CA GLU A 605 72.13 43.32 -53.45
C GLU A 605 71.22 42.39 -54.25
N THR A 606 71.35 41.07 -54.06
CA THR A 606 70.42 40.08 -54.65
C THR A 606 69.01 40.24 -54.09
N CYS A 607 68.00 40.23 -54.96
CA CYS A 607 66.59 40.30 -54.57
C CYS A 607 66.11 38.89 -54.20
N THR A 608 65.35 38.75 -53.12
CA THR A 608 64.73 37.46 -52.75
C THR A 608 63.25 37.65 -52.52
N VAL A 609 62.41 36.77 -53.08
CA VAL A 609 60.96 36.79 -52.90
C VAL A 609 60.46 35.39 -52.55
N THR A 610 59.45 35.31 -51.69
CA THR A 610 58.72 34.05 -51.41
C THR A 610 57.36 34.13 -52.07
N MET A 611 57.01 33.15 -52.90
CA MET A 611 55.78 33.14 -53.70
C MET A 611 54.55 32.82 -52.82
N THR A 612 54.20 33.79 -51.97
CA THR A 612 53.04 33.76 -51.07
C THR A 612 51.96 34.76 -51.49
N ALA A 613 52.30 35.64 -52.43
CA ALA A 613 51.45 36.60 -53.11
C ALA A 613 52.03 36.85 -54.51
N ASP A 614 51.28 37.57 -55.35
CA ASP A 614 51.79 38.06 -56.62
C ASP A 614 52.93 39.07 -56.40
N HIS A 615 53.97 38.99 -57.23
CA HIS A 615 55.15 39.82 -57.12
C HIS A 615 55.53 40.53 -58.42
N SER A 616 56.01 41.77 -58.31
CA SER A 616 56.54 42.58 -59.41
C SER A 616 57.89 43.18 -59.05
N VAL A 617 58.92 42.82 -59.81
CA VAL A 617 60.31 43.25 -59.56
C VAL A 617 60.90 43.88 -60.81
N THR A 618 61.59 45.01 -60.65
CA THR A 618 62.26 45.72 -61.74
C THR A 618 63.76 45.84 -61.45
N ALA A 619 64.60 45.33 -62.37
CA ALA A 619 66.04 45.54 -62.36
C ALA A 619 66.37 46.86 -63.07
N ASN A 620 66.96 47.81 -62.34
CA ASN A 620 67.40 49.07 -62.89
C ASN A 620 68.89 49.03 -63.21
N PHE A 621 69.23 49.56 -64.37
CA PHE A 621 70.60 49.68 -64.83
C PHE A 621 70.89 51.11 -65.25
N THR A 622 72.13 51.52 -65.04
CA THR A 622 72.64 52.82 -65.50
C THR A 622 73.68 52.57 -66.58
N ALA A 623 73.58 53.30 -67.69
CA ALA A 623 74.62 53.25 -68.71
C ALA A 623 75.92 53.78 -68.09
N ASN A 624 77.00 53.02 -68.17
CA ASN A 624 78.31 53.47 -67.75
C ASN A 624 78.74 54.61 -68.67
N SER A 625 79.48 55.57 -68.12
CA SER A 625 80.06 56.68 -68.88
C SER A 625 81.42 57.03 -68.30
N TYR A 626 82.39 57.25 -69.17
CA TYR A 626 83.74 57.70 -68.81
C TYR A 626 84.03 59.04 -69.45
N THR A 627 84.83 59.86 -68.77
CA THR A 627 85.20 61.21 -69.20
C THR A 627 86.51 61.19 -70.00
N LEU A 628 86.58 62.01 -71.05
CA LEU A 628 87.82 62.28 -71.79
C LEU A 628 88.12 63.77 -71.72
N SER A 629 89.15 64.14 -70.99
CA SER A 629 89.60 65.54 -70.87
C SER A 629 90.77 65.79 -71.81
N THR A 630 90.58 66.60 -72.84
CA THR A 630 91.66 67.02 -73.74
C THR A 630 92.16 68.43 -73.43
N ARG A 631 93.47 68.62 -73.34
CA ARG A 631 94.13 69.91 -73.10
C ARG A 631 95.18 70.20 -74.17
N VAL A 632 95.48 71.48 -74.36
CA VAL A 632 96.58 71.96 -75.22
C VAL A 632 97.53 72.81 -74.38
N SER A 633 98.84 72.61 -74.57
CA SER A 633 99.88 73.32 -73.82
C SER A 633 100.98 73.82 -74.76
N PRO A 634 101.27 75.13 -74.83
CA PRO A 634 100.57 76.25 -74.15
C PRO A 634 99.11 76.45 -74.62
N SER A 635 98.27 77.16 -73.87
CA SER A 635 96.90 77.42 -74.32
C SER A 635 96.86 78.23 -75.62
N GLY A 636 96.01 77.84 -76.57
CA GLY A 636 95.91 78.48 -77.89
C GLY A 636 96.97 78.05 -78.92
N SER A 637 97.88 77.14 -78.55
CA SER A 637 98.95 76.66 -79.45
C SER A 637 98.50 75.61 -80.49
N GLY A 638 97.26 75.14 -80.40
CA GLY A 638 96.69 74.16 -81.31
C GLY A 638 95.31 73.70 -80.88
N SER A 639 94.82 72.64 -81.53
CA SER A 639 93.56 71.97 -81.20
C SER A 639 93.73 70.46 -81.10
N VAL A 640 92.86 69.82 -80.33
CA VAL A 640 92.75 68.36 -80.25
C VAL A 640 91.44 67.93 -80.91
N SER A 641 91.48 66.88 -81.72
CA SER A 641 90.29 66.23 -82.29
C SER A 641 90.31 64.73 -82.00
N CYS A 642 89.12 64.13 -81.86
CA CYS A 642 88.89 62.73 -81.59
C CYS A 642 88.16 62.10 -82.78
N ASP A 643 88.75 61.09 -83.41
CA ASP A 643 88.26 60.43 -84.64
C ASP A 643 87.87 61.42 -85.75
N GLY A 644 88.61 62.54 -85.85
CA GLY A 644 88.39 63.60 -86.84
C GLY A 644 87.28 64.60 -86.49
N SER A 645 86.71 64.56 -85.28
CA SER A 645 85.68 65.49 -84.77
C SER A 645 86.08 66.12 -83.42
N PRO A 646 85.40 67.17 -82.94
CA PRO A 646 85.64 67.67 -81.58
C PRO A 646 85.39 66.58 -80.53
N CYS A 647 86.28 66.46 -79.56
CA CYS A 647 86.16 65.46 -78.50
C CYS A 647 84.93 65.72 -77.61
N PHE A 648 84.12 64.70 -77.37
CA PHE A 648 83.06 64.74 -76.36
C PHE A 648 83.66 64.70 -74.95
N THR A 649 82.93 65.24 -73.96
CA THR A 649 83.36 65.20 -72.56
C THR A 649 83.04 63.86 -71.89
N HIS A 650 82.01 63.16 -72.35
CA HIS A 650 81.59 61.85 -71.85
C HIS A 650 81.41 60.88 -73.01
N TYR A 651 81.97 59.69 -72.85
CA TYR A 651 81.83 58.58 -73.80
C TYR A 651 81.23 57.37 -73.09
N ARG A 652 80.46 56.58 -73.84
CA ARG A 652 80.07 55.23 -73.38
C ARG A 652 81.30 54.31 -73.42
N PRO A 653 81.37 53.30 -72.55
CA PRO A 653 82.41 52.29 -72.65
C PRO A 653 82.43 51.67 -74.04
N SER A 654 83.62 51.56 -74.61
CA SER A 654 83.83 50.99 -75.93
C SER A 654 85.16 50.26 -75.98
N THR A 655 85.19 49.11 -76.65
CA THR A 655 86.43 48.39 -76.97
C THR A 655 87.12 48.94 -78.22
N THR A 656 86.44 49.81 -78.98
CA THR A 656 87.03 50.52 -80.13
C THR A 656 87.82 51.72 -79.61
N PRO A 657 89.13 51.82 -79.91
CA PRO A 657 89.94 52.96 -79.49
C PRO A 657 89.51 54.24 -80.20
N ILE A 658 89.46 55.34 -79.45
CA ILE A 658 89.30 56.71 -79.99
C ILE A 658 90.68 57.19 -80.42
N THR A 659 90.81 57.64 -81.66
CA THR A 659 92.05 58.20 -82.21
C THR A 659 92.09 59.69 -81.98
N ILE A 660 93.05 60.15 -81.19
CA ILE A 660 93.24 61.55 -80.82
C ILE A 660 94.38 62.14 -81.66
N THR A 661 94.09 63.23 -82.35
CA THR A 661 95.03 63.96 -83.20
C THR A 661 95.20 65.39 -82.71
N ALA A 662 96.44 65.86 -82.74
CA ALA A 662 96.82 67.22 -82.44
C ALA A 662 97.03 67.98 -83.75
N THR A 663 96.44 69.16 -83.88
CA THR A 663 96.66 70.06 -85.01
C THR A 663 97.31 71.34 -84.49
N PRO A 664 98.57 71.65 -84.87
CA PRO A 664 99.22 72.89 -84.44
C PRO A 664 98.51 74.12 -85.01
N ALA A 665 98.43 75.19 -84.20
CA ALA A 665 98.06 76.51 -84.70
C ALA A 665 99.25 77.15 -85.45
N ASP A 666 98.98 78.20 -86.24
CA ASP A 666 100.03 78.91 -86.96
C ASP A 666 101.16 79.37 -86.01
N GLY A 667 102.40 79.01 -86.36
CA GLY A 667 103.58 79.33 -85.55
C GLY A 667 103.96 78.31 -84.49
N TYR A 668 103.24 77.19 -84.37
CA TYR A 668 103.57 76.10 -83.44
C TYR A 668 103.84 74.78 -84.18
N SER A 669 104.66 73.91 -83.57
CA SER A 669 104.84 72.52 -83.99
C SER A 669 104.41 71.58 -82.86
N PHE A 670 103.80 70.45 -83.21
CA PHE A 670 103.43 69.42 -82.23
C PHE A 670 104.70 68.75 -81.68
N SER A 671 104.90 68.78 -80.37
CA SER A 671 106.10 68.26 -79.70
C SER A 671 105.87 66.91 -79.02
N GLY A 672 104.61 66.53 -78.77
CA GLY A 672 104.23 65.21 -78.27
C GLY A 672 103.04 65.23 -77.33
N TRP A 673 102.54 64.05 -76.99
CA TRP A 673 101.48 63.86 -76.00
C TRP A 673 102.03 63.71 -74.57
N SER A 674 101.23 64.13 -73.60
CA SER A 674 101.43 63.83 -72.18
C SER A 674 100.11 63.43 -71.50
N ASP A 675 100.19 63.06 -70.22
CA ASP A 675 99.14 62.44 -69.39
C ASP A 675 98.88 60.97 -69.78
N ASP A 676 97.64 60.58 -70.11
CA ASP A 676 97.29 59.19 -70.46
C ASP A 676 97.72 58.80 -71.89
N CYS A 677 98.37 59.72 -72.58
CA CYS A 677 99.00 59.54 -73.88
C CYS A 677 100.50 59.89 -73.82
N SER A 678 101.31 59.27 -74.68
CA SER A 678 102.73 59.60 -74.81
C SER A 678 103.22 59.43 -76.25
N GLY A 679 104.41 59.99 -76.55
CA GLY A 679 105.03 59.91 -77.87
C GLY A 679 104.63 61.06 -78.82
N THR A 680 105.10 60.99 -80.05
CA THR A 680 104.98 62.08 -81.06
C THR A 680 104.05 61.73 -82.24
N GLU A 681 103.39 60.57 -82.19
CA GLU A 681 102.44 60.11 -83.21
C GLU A 681 100.98 60.38 -82.79
N THR A 682 99.99 59.76 -83.43
CA THR A 682 98.58 59.83 -83.01
C THR A 682 98.38 59.11 -81.69
N CYS A 683 97.64 59.69 -80.74
CA CYS A 683 97.28 58.96 -79.52
C CYS A 683 96.01 58.12 -79.76
N THR A 684 95.91 56.94 -79.13
CA THR A 684 94.66 56.18 -79.09
C THR A 684 94.29 55.86 -77.65
N VAL A 685 93.04 56.09 -77.27
CA VAL A 685 92.51 55.74 -75.94
C VAL A 685 91.27 54.87 -76.08
N THR A 686 91.24 53.76 -75.36
CA THR A 686 90.04 52.93 -75.24
C THR A 686 89.28 53.38 -74.01
N MET A 687 88.01 53.79 -74.16
CA MET A 687 87.20 54.34 -73.07
C MET A 687 86.73 53.22 -72.14
N THR A 688 87.64 52.66 -71.35
CA THR A 688 87.38 51.68 -70.27
C THR A 688 87.54 52.29 -68.87
N ALA A 689 88.03 53.53 -68.79
CA ALA A 689 88.16 54.35 -67.61
C ALA A 689 88.15 55.84 -68.03
N ASP A 690 88.13 56.75 -67.05
CA ASP A 690 88.36 58.17 -67.31
C ASP A 690 89.78 58.40 -67.85
N HIS A 691 89.91 59.25 -68.86
CA HIS A 691 91.19 59.57 -69.50
C HIS A 691 91.40 61.10 -69.58
N SER A 692 92.64 61.52 -69.40
CA SER A 692 93.11 62.89 -69.62
C SER A 692 94.29 62.88 -70.57
N VAL A 693 94.24 63.75 -71.59
CA VAL A 693 95.22 63.79 -72.66
C VAL A 693 95.63 65.23 -72.94
N THR A 694 96.93 65.51 -72.92
CA THR A 694 97.45 66.85 -73.25
C THR A 694 98.30 66.80 -74.53
N ALA A 695 97.94 67.62 -75.53
CA ALA A 695 98.78 67.88 -76.69
C ALA A 695 99.77 69.01 -76.37
N ASN A 696 101.06 68.71 -76.43
CA ASN A 696 102.11 69.69 -76.22
C ASN A 696 102.62 70.23 -77.56
N PHE A 697 102.84 71.54 -77.60
CA PHE A 697 103.34 72.24 -78.77
C PHE A 697 104.52 73.13 -78.40
N THR A 698 105.42 73.32 -79.35
CA THR A 698 106.58 74.20 -79.22
C THR A 698 106.53 75.29 -80.27
N SER A 699 106.83 76.53 -79.89
CA SER A 699 107.17 77.59 -80.84
C SER A 699 108.60 77.32 -81.36
N PRO A 700 108.89 77.53 -82.66
CA PRO A 700 110.23 77.50 -83.22
C PRO A 700 111.21 78.45 -82.52
#